data_AF-A0A6J1JUY8-F1
#
_entry.id   AF-A0A6J1JUY8-F1
#
_cell.length_a   1.000
_cell.length_b   1.000
_cell.length_c   1.000
_cell.angle_alpha   90.00
_cell.angle_beta   90.00
_cell.angle_gamma   90.00
#
_symmetry.space_group_name_H-M   'P 1'
#
loop_
_entity.id
_entity.type
_entity.pdbx_description
1 polymer ?
#
loop_
_entity_poly.entity_id
_entity_poly.type
_entity_poly.pdbx_seq_one_letter_code
_entity_poly.pdbx_strand_id
1 'polypeptide(L)'
;MNPVFYNPNGTVNFSAQPSSVLPRSITSCKTARDLKQLHAVFIKTGQIQDPLTAAEVIRFCAFSSRRDIDYARTVFRQMPEPNCFCWNTILRVLAESNDEHHQSEALMLFRGMLCDGRVKPNRFTFPSVLKACARASRLQEGKQVHGLIVKFGFDGDEFVISNLVRMYVMCALMEDAYSLFCKSVVDFDGSCQMEVDKRRHDGNVVLWNIMIDGHVRLGDFRSARNLFDEMPQRSVVSWNVMISGYAQNGHFIEAINMFQEMQISNIDPNYVTLVSVLPAISRIGALELGKWIHLYAGKNKIEIDDVLGSALVDMYSKCGSIEKALQVFESLPKRNAITWNAIISAFAMHGRAEDAIDYFHLMEKAGVTPNDVAYIGILSACSHAGLVEEGRSFFSHMVKVVGLQPRIEHYGCMVDLLGRAGRLEEAEELIKNMPMAPDDVIWKALLGACKMHKNIEMGERVSEILMELAPHDSGSYVALSNMYASLGNWEAVAGVRMKMKGMDIRKDPGCSWVEIQGIIHEFLVEDDSHPRAKEIQAMLEEMSMKLRLNGYRPNTLEVFLNADEEHKARALQYHSEKIAVAFGLISTAPQYPLKIVKNLRICEDCHASLKLISLIYKRRIIVRDRKRFHHFDHGSCSCMEYW
;
A
#
# COMPACT_ATOMS: atom_id res chain seq x y z
N MET A 1 63.62 13.58 -66.54
CA MET A 1 64.61 12.87 -65.71
C MET A 1 63.85 12.05 -64.68
N ASN A 2 64.15 10.75 -64.67
CA ASN A 2 63.71 9.60 -63.84
C ASN A 2 63.45 9.85 -62.34
N PRO A 3 62.88 8.88 -61.55
CA PRO A 3 62.17 7.65 -61.96
C PRO A 3 60.92 7.27 -61.11
N VAL A 4 60.22 6.26 -61.63
CA VAL A 4 59.34 5.31 -60.94
C VAL A 4 60.14 4.41 -59.98
N PHE A 5 59.63 4.16 -58.78
CA PHE A 5 59.97 2.96 -58.01
C PHE A 5 58.69 2.18 -57.66
N TYR A 6 58.72 0.91 -58.10
CA TYR A 6 57.77 -0.15 -57.80
C TYR A 6 58.01 -0.65 -56.37
N ASN A 7 56.95 -0.97 -55.60
CA ASN A 7 57.05 -1.92 -54.50
C ASN A 7 55.90 -2.94 -54.60
N PRO A 8 56.16 -4.25 -54.72
CA PRO A 8 55.17 -5.27 -55.06
C PRO A 8 54.55 -5.93 -53.81
N ASN A 9 53.27 -6.29 -53.93
CA ASN A 9 52.54 -7.30 -53.15
C ASN A 9 52.44 -7.15 -51.61
N GLY A 10 51.24 -6.76 -51.18
CA GLY A 10 50.43 -7.65 -50.33
C GLY A 10 50.24 -7.23 -48.87
N THR A 11 49.25 -6.37 -48.60
CA THR A 11 48.27 -6.53 -47.51
C THR A 11 47.23 -5.40 -47.61
N VAL A 12 45.96 -5.78 -47.76
CA VAL A 12 44.81 -4.87 -47.72
C VAL A 12 44.65 -4.40 -46.27
N ASN A 13 45.00 -3.15 -45.98
CA ASN A 13 44.67 -2.50 -44.71
C ASN A 13 43.19 -2.06 -44.75
N PHE A 14 42.31 -2.89 -44.20
CA PHE A 14 40.99 -2.46 -43.75
C PHE A 14 41.16 -1.70 -42.43
N SER A 15 41.48 -0.41 -42.51
CA SER A 15 41.43 0.48 -41.34
C SER A 15 41.03 1.89 -41.75
N ALA A 16 39.72 2.13 -41.85
CA ALA A 16 39.09 3.40 -41.53
C ALA A 16 37.58 3.16 -41.39
N GLN A 17 37.12 2.88 -40.17
CA GLN A 17 35.72 3.06 -39.80
C GLN A 17 35.38 4.56 -39.95
N PRO A 18 34.35 4.95 -40.71
CA PRO A 18 33.89 6.33 -40.67
C PRO A 18 33.03 6.53 -39.42
N SER A 19 33.68 6.99 -38.34
CA SER A 19 32.99 7.61 -37.21
C SER A 19 32.86 9.12 -37.46
N SER A 20 31.75 9.69 -36.97
CA SER A 20 31.54 11.13 -36.65
C SER A 20 30.98 12.10 -37.71
N VAL A 21 29.70 11.97 -38.07
CA VAL A 21 28.82 13.15 -38.22
C VAL A 21 27.41 12.81 -37.70
N LEU A 22 27.20 12.95 -36.38
CA LEU A 22 25.85 13.07 -35.82
C LEU A 22 25.28 14.45 -36.21
N PRO A 23 24.02 14.58 -36.65
CA PRO A 23 23.42 15.91 -36.78
C PRO A 23 23.31 16.54 -35.38
N ARG A 24 24.14 17.54 -35.08
CA ARG A 24 24.10 18.36 -33.85
C ARG A 24 22.71 18.98 -33.56
N SER A 25 21.77 18.90 -34.50
CA SER A 25 20.43 19.48 -34.47
C SER A 25 19.38 18.67 -33.67
N ILE A 26 19.51 17.35 -33.53
CA ILE A 26 18.53 16.55 -32.77
C ILE A 26 18.69 16.79 -31.26
N THR A 27 19.92 16.90 -30.78
CA THR A 27 20.26 17.18 -29.38
C THR A 27 19.80 18.57 -28.90
N SER A 28 19.47 19.48 -29.82
CA SER A 28 18.92 20.81 -29.51
C SER A 28 17.39 20.89 -29.48
N CYS A 29 16.69 19.80 -29.84
CA CYS A 29 15.23 19.77 -29.84
C CYS A 29 14.69 19.76 -28.40
N LYS A 30 13.84 20.75 -28.06
CA LYS A 30 13.21 20.85 -26.72
C LYS A 30 11.75 20.41 -26.72
N THR A 31 11.10 20.44 -27.89
CA THR A 31 9.67 20.12 -28.02
C THR A 31 9.40 19.10 -29.13
N ALA A 32 8.26 18.42 -29.04
CA ALA A 32 7.78 17.51 -30.09
C ALA A 32 7.53 18.22 -31.44
N ARG A 33 7.28 19.54 -31.41
CA ARG A 33 7.11 20.35 -32.62
C ARG A 33 8.42 20.53 -33.37
N ASP A 34 9.50 20.82 -32.64
CA ASP A 34 10.85 20.96 -33.19
C ASP A 34 11.30 19.65 -33.84
N LEU A 35 11.02 18.52 -33.19
CA LEU A 35 11.32 17.20 -33.73
C LEU A 35 10.51 16.90 -35.00
N LYS A 36 9.21 17.20 -35.04
CA LYS A 36 8.36 16.99 -36.23
C LYS A 36 8.84 17.84 -37.42
N GLN A 37 9.28 19.08 -37.16
CA GLN A 37 9.89 19.93 -38.19
C GLN A 37 11.23 19.38 -38.68
N LEU A 38 12.09 18.93 -37.77
CA LEU A 38 13.39 18.35 -38.12
C LEU A 38 13.22 17.01 -38.87
N HIS A 39 12.27 16.18 -38.47
CA HIS A 39 11.92 14.95 -39.17
C HIS A 39 11.41 15.25 -40.58
N ALA A 40 10.59 16.28 -40.78
CA ALA A 40 10.17 16.72 -42.12
C ALA A 40 11.36 17.17 -42.98
N VAL A 41 12.36 17.83 -42.39
CA VAL A 41 13.62 18.16 -43.08
C VAL A 41 14.36 16.88 -43.47
N PHE A 42 14.51 15.91 -42.56
CA PHE A 42 15.17 14.62 -42.86
C PHE A 42 14.45 13.80 -43.94
N ILE A 43 13.13 13.88 -44.01
CA ILE A 43 12.34 13.29 -45.11
C ILE A 43 12.69 14.00 -46.42
N LYS A 44 12.64 15.33 -46.43
CA LYS A 44 12.89 16.14 -47.65
C LYS A 44 14.34 16.02 -48.16
N THR A 45 15.31 15.86 -47.25
CA THR A 45 16.74 15.72 -47.59
C THR A 45 17.16 14.27 -47.83
N GLY A 46 16.27 13.29 -47.65
CA GLY A 46 16.57 11.86 -47.77
C GLY A 46 17.41 11.29 -46.62
N GLN A 47 17.80 12.10 -45.63
CA GLN A 47 18.61 11.69 -44.48
C GLN A 47 17.90 10.67 -43.58
N ILE A 48 16.57 10.61 -43.60
CA ILE A 48 15.82 9.61 -42.82
C ILE A 48 16.05 8.16 -43.28
N GLN A 49 16.60 7.96 -44.49
CA GLN A 49 16.98 6.63 -44.98
C GLN A 49 18.23 6.08 -44.28
N ASP A 50 19.03 6.94 -43.65
CA ASP A 50 20.13 6.52 -42.79
C ASP A 50 19.59 5.92 -41.48
N PRO A 51 19.88 4.63 -41.18
CA PRO A 51 19.37 3.97 -39.98
C PRO A 51 19.77 4.63 -38.66
N LEU A 52 20.88 5.37 -38.62
CA LEU A 52 21.33 6.08 -37.41
C LEU A 52 20.51 7.36 -37.17
N THR A 53 20.21 8.11 -38.23
CA THR A 53 19.35 9.30 -38.16
C THR A 53 17.92 8.93 -37.76
N ALA A 54 17.36 7.87 -38.35
CA ALA A 54 16.03 7.38 -37.97
C ALA A 54 15.98 6.80 -36.54
N ALA A 55 17.03 6.10 -36.11
CA ALA A 55 17.17 5.61 -34.74
C ALA A 55 17.09 6.73 -33.69
N GLU A 56 17.70 7.89 -33.98
CA GLU A 56 17.72 9.01 -33.05
C GLU A 56 16.37 9.73 -32.98
N VAL A 57 15.65 9.84 -34.11
CA VAL A 57 14.26 10.33 -34.12
C VAL A 57 13.38 9.41 -33.29
N ILE A 58 13.46 8.09 -33.49
CA ILE A 58 12.72 7.10 -32.70
C ILE A 58 13.06 7.21 -31.21
N ARG A 59 14.35 7.34 -30.86
CA ARG A 59 14.81 7.51 -29.47
C ARG A 59 14.20 8.77 -28.85
N PHE A 60 14.19 9.89 -29.55
CA PHE A 60 13.61 11.13 -29.03
C PHE A 60 12.10 10.99 -28.80
N CYS A 61 11.36 10.39 -29.75
CA CYS A 61 9.93 10.10 -29.59
C CYS A 61 9.65 9.17 -28.40
N ALA A 62 10.52 8.18 -28.20
CA ALA A 62 10.44 7.16 -27.17
C ALA A 62 10.73 7.67 -25.75
N PHE A 63 11.71 8.58 -25.60
CA PHE A 63 12.21 9.01 -24.28
C PHE A 63 11.95 10.48 -23.93
N SER A 64 11.29 11.24 -24.81
CA SER A 64 10.86 12.60 -24.47
C SER A 64 9.79 12.61 -23.39
N SER A 65 9.64 13.74 -22.71
CA SER A 65 8.67 13.99 -21.62
C SER A 65 7.20 13.79 -22.01
N ARG A 66 6.90 13.58 -23.31
CA ARG A 66 5.54 13.36 -23.85
C ARG A 66 5.46 12.15 -24.80
N ARG A 67 6.22 11.07 -24.51
CA ARG A 67 6.26 9.77 -25.23
C ARG A 67 5.19 9.63 -26.34
N ASP A 68 5.58 9.80 -27.60
CA ASP A 68 4.68 9.67 -28.77
C ASP A 68 5.01 8.33 -29.47
N ILE A 69 4.44 7.25 -28.92
CA ILE A 69 4.73 5.87 -29.34
C ILE A 69 4.25 5.64 -30.78
N ASP A 70 3.09 6.18 -31.15
CA ASP A 70 2.52 6.02 -32.49
C ASP A 70 3.33 6.73 -33.56
N TYR A 71 3.87 7.90 -33.24
CA TYR A 71 4.78 8.58 -34.14
C TYR A 71 6.10 7.81 -34.29
N ALA A 72 6.68 7.31 -33.18
CA ALA A 72 7.87 6.45 -33.23
C ALA A 72 7.66 5.19 -34.10
N ARG A 73 6.48 4.55 -33.98
CA ARG A 73 6.07 3.39 -34.79
C ARG A 73 5.98 3.75 -36.27
N THR A 74 5.42 4.91 -36.58
CA THR A 74 5.27 5.38 -37.97
C THR A 74 6.62 5.57 -38.63
N VAL A 75 7.58 6.20 -37.93
CA VAL A 75 8.95 6.36 -38.41
C VAL A 75 9.61 5.00 -38.62
N PHE A 76 9.47 4.08 -37.66
CA PHE A 76 10.04 2.74 -37.75
C PHE A 76 9.53 1.93 -38.95
N ARG A 77 8.22 1.98 -39.23
CA ARG A 77 7.61 1.27 -40.38
C ARG A 77 8.05 1.81 -41.74
N GLN A 78 8.46 3.08 -41.79
CA GLN A 78 8.94 3.73 -43.02
C GLN A 78 10.43 3.46 -43.27
N MET A 79 11.14 2.81 -42.35
CA MET A 79 12.55 2.47 -42.52
C MET A 79 12.72 1.27 -43.47
N PRO A 80 13.52 1.40 -44.56
CA PRO A 80 13.77 0.29 -45.47
C PRO A 80 14.64 -0.80 -44.84
N GLU A 81 15.60 -0.42 -43.98
CA GLU A 81 16.52 -1.35 -43.29
C GLU A 81 16.71 -0.95 -41.81
N PRO A 82 15.81 -1.40 -40.90
CA PRO A 82 15.95 -1.11 -39.48
C PRO A 82 17.09 -1.92 -38.85
N ASN A 83 18.01 -1.23 -38.18
CA ASN A 83 19.10 -1.87 -37.42
C ASN A 83 18.61 -2.39 -36.05
N CYS A 84 19.46 -3.18 -35.36
CA CYS A 84 19.14 -3.77 -34.05
C CYS A 84 18.75 -2.73 -32.98
N PHE A 85 19.34 -1.53 -33.05
CA PHE A 85 19.03 -0.45 -32.12
C PHE A 85 17.59 0.05 -32.29
N CYS A 86 17.10 0.20 -33.53
CA CYS A 86 15.71 0.59 -33.81
C CYS A 86 14.72 -0.45 -33.29
N TRP A 87 14.96 -1.73 -33.59
CA TRP A 87 14.15 -2.84 -33.08
C TRP A 87 14.09 -2.84 -31.56
N ASN A 88 15.25 -2.80 -30.88
CA ASN A 88 15.33 -2.80 -29.43
C ASN A 88 14.68 -1.56 -28.80
N THR A 89 14.76 -0.41 -29.46
CA THR A 89 14.15 0.84 -28.94
C THR A 89 12.63 0.75 -28.94
N ILE A 90 12.02 0.33 -30.05
CA ILE A 90 10.55 0.16 -30.10
C ILE A 90 10.11 -0.97 -29.16
N LEU A 91 10.80 -2.12 -29.17
CA LEU A 91 10.50 -3.24 -28.26
C LEU A 91 10.52 -2.81 -26.80
N ARG A 92 11.54 -2.06 -26.38
CA ARG A 92 11.65 -1.55 -25.01
C ARG A 92 10.51 -0.60 -24.66
N VAL A 93 10.16 0.33 -25.54
CA VAL A 93 9.06 1.29 -25.29
C VAL A 93 7.72 0.59 -25.16
N LEU A 94 7.43 -0.35 -26.05
CA LEU A 94 6.22 -1.15 -26.01
C LEU A 94 6.16 -2.01 -24.74
N ALA A 95 7.27 -2.67 -24.38
CA ALA A 95 7.37 -3.48 -23.16
C ALA A 95 7.35 -2.63 -21.87
N GLU A 96 7.72 -1.35 -21.93
CA GLU A 96 7.62 -0.40 -20.83
C GLU A 96 6.20 0.09 -20.59
N SER A 97 5.35 0.08 -21.62
CA SER A 97 3.93 0.45 -21.52
C SER A 97 3.18 -0.45 -20.53
N ASN A 98 2.20 0.13 -19.84
CA ASN A 98 1.30 -0.59 -18.93
C ASN A 98 0.07 -1.18 -19.64
N ASP A 99 -0.03 -1.00 -20.95
CA ASP A 99 -1.14 -1.48 -21.78
C ASP A 99 -0.86 -2.88 -22.33
N GLU A 100 -1.80 -3.80 -22.13
CA GLU A 100 -1.72 -5.18 -22.59
C GLU A 100 -1.63 -5.29 -24.12
N HIS A 101 -2.27 -4.37 -24.86
CA HIS A 101 -2.18 -4.32 -26.31
C HIS A 101 -0.74 -4.05 -26.76
N HIS A 102 -0.07 -3.08 -26.12
CA HIS A 102 1.32 -2.76 -26.41
C HIS A 102 2.27 -3.92 -26.08
N GLN A 103 1.98 -4.73 -25.06
CA GLN A 103 2.79 -5.91 -24.75
C GLN A 103 2.61 -7.02 -25.78
N SER A 104 1.37 -7.27 -26.20
CA SER A 104 1.08 -8.18 -27.31
C SER A 104 1.79 -7.74 -28.59
N GLU A 105 1.78 -6.44 -28.88
CA GLU A 105 2.49 -5.86 -30.01
C GLU A 105 4.00 -6.02 -29.89
N ALA A 106 4.59 -5.86 -28.70
CA ALA A 106 6.01 -6.09 -28.48
C ALA A 106 6.40 -7.53 -28.87
N LEU A 107 5.59 -8.52 -28.52
CA LEU A 107 5.82 -9.92 -28.90
C LEU A 107 5.66 -10.13 -30.40
N MET A 108 4.67 -9.50 -31.04
CA MET A 108 4.50 -9.53 -32.50
C MET A 108 5.68 -8.88 -33.22
N LEU A 109 6.18 -7.76 -32.72
CA LEU A 109 7.32 -7.06 -33.28
C LEU A 109 8.59 -7.91 -33.16
N PHE A 110 8.79 -8.58 -32.03
CA PHE A 110 9.90 -9.52 -31.85
C PHE A 110 9.82 -10.69 -32.82
N ARG A 111 8.62 -11.25 -33.04
CA ARG A 111 8.40 -12.26 -34.08
C ARG A 111 8.73 -11.72 -35.47
N GLY A 112 8.35 -10.48 -35.76
CA GLY A 112 8.71 -9.78 -37.01
C GLY A 112 10.22 -9.66 -37.21
N MET A 113 10.97 -9.31 -36.16
CA MET A 113 12.44 -9.27 -36.17
C MET A 113 13.04 -10.63 -36.51
N LEU A 114 12.51 -11.71 -35.93
CA LEU A 114 12.96 -13.08 -36.22
C LEU A 114 12.63 -13.52 -37.66
N CYS A 115 11.48 -13.12 -38.19
CA CYS A 115 11.06 -13.44 -39.55
C CYS A 115 11.82 -12.66 -40.63
N ASP A 116 12.15 -11.39 -40.40
CA ASP A 116 12.94 -10.58 -41.34
C ASP A 116 14.38 -11.11 -41.44
N GLY A 117 14.96 -11.60 -40.34
CA GLY A 117 16.21 -12.35 -40.33
C GLY A 117 17.49 -11.56 -40.66
N ARG A 118 17.38 -10.29 -41.09
CA ARG A 118 18.54 -9.42 -41.38
C ARG A 118 19.29 -9.02 -40.13
N VAL A 119 18.59 -8.95 -39.00
CA VAL A 119 19.15 -8.57 -37.70
C VAL A 119 18.84 -9.65 -36.67
N LYS A 120 19.88 -10.12 -35.98
CA LYS A 120 19.75 -11.12 -34.91
C LYS A 120 19.44 -10.46 -33.56
N PRO A 121 18.61 -11.08 -32.71
CA PRO A 121 18.44 -10.68 -31.31
C PRO A 121 19.78 -10.68 -30.57
N ASN A 122 19.94 -9.77 -29.61
CA ASN A 122 21.11 -9.70 -28.76
C ASN A 122 20.72 -9.63 -27.28
N ARG A 123 21.72 -9.55 -26.38
CA ARG A 123 21.52 -9.41 -24.93
C ARG A 123 20.62 -8.25 -24.48
N PHE A 124 20.39 -7.24 -25.33
CA PHE A 124 19.48 -6.13 -25.03
C PHE A 124 18.06 -6.33 -25.60
N THR A 125 17.87 -7.26 -26.53
CA THR A 125 16.56 -7.61 -27.09
C THR A 125 15.74 -8.40 -26.08
N PHE A 126 16.30 -9.50 -25.55
CA PHE A 126 15.59 -10.45 -24.70
C PHE A 126 14.98 -9.85 -23.42
N PRO A 127 15.66 -8.98 -22.67
CA PRO A 127 15.08 -8.34 -21.48
C PRO A 127 13.76 -7.60 -21.76
N SER A 128 13.66 -6.91 -22.90
CA SER A 128 12.43 -6.20 -23.28
C SER A 128 11.29 -7.18 -23.61
N VAL A 129 11.61 -8.26 -24.32
CA VAL A 129 10.63 -9.30 -24.68
C VAL A 129 10.15 -10.07 -23.46
N LEU A 130 11.08 -10.48 -22.58
CA LEU A 130 10.77 -11.16 -21.33
C LEU A 130 9.91 -10.30 -20.40
N LYS A 131 10.17 -8.99 -20.36
CA LYS A 131 9.34 -8.03 -19.61
C LYS A 131 7.91 -7.96 -20.15
N ALA A 132 7.74 -7.98 -21.47
CA ALA A 132 6.42 -8.05 -22.10
C ALA A 132 5.71 -9.38 -21.79
N CYS A 133 6.42 -10.53 -21.82
CA CYS A 133 5.84 -11.81 -21.39
C CYS A 133 5.42 -11.78 -19.93
N ALA A 134 6.28 -11.26 -19.05
CA ALA A 134 6.08 -11.21 -17.61
C ALA A 134 4.82 -10.40 -17.23
N ARG A 135 4.66 -9.23 -17.85
CA ARG A 135 3.55 -8.32 -17.54
C ARG A 135 2.23 -8.73 -18.19
N ALA A 136 2.27 -9.46 -19.30
CA ALA A 136 1.09 -10.04 -19.94
C ALA A 136 0.77 -11.44 -19.37
N SER A 137 1.53 -11.91 -18.38
CA SER A 137 1.45 -13.26 -17.80
C SER A 137 1.46 -14.38 -18.87
N ARG A 138 2.19 -14.16 -19.97
CA ARG A 138 2.29 -15.07 -21.12
C ARG A 138 3.42 -16.07 -20.95
N LEU A 139 3.16 -17.07 -20.14
CA LEU A 139 4.14 -18.07 -19.77
C LEU A 139 4.65 -18.90 -20.96
N GLN A 140 3.77 -19.29 -21.89
CA GLN A 140 4.15 -20.15 -23.02
C GLN A 140 5.12 -19.44 -23.97
N GLU A 141 4.81 -18.20 -24.33
CA GLU A 141 5.68 -17.33 -25.10
C GLU A 141 6.98 -17.05 -24.33
N GLY A 142 6.90 -16.84 -23.01
CA GLY A 142 8.07 -16.76 -22.13
C GLY A 142 9.00 -17.98 -22.24
N LYS A 143 8.45 -19.20 -22.23
CA LYS A 143 9.21 -20.45 -22.41
C LYS A 143 9.83 -20.57 -23.81
N GLN A 144 9.12 -20.12 -24.85
CA GLN A 144 9.68 -20.08 -26.21
C GLN A 144 10.86 -19.09 -26.31
N VAL A 145 10.71 -17.90 -25.69
CA VAL A 145 11.78 -16.90 -25.63
C VAL A 145 12.98 -17.42 -24.84
N HIS A 146 12.75 -18.15 -23.74
CA HIS A 146 13.82 -18.86 -23.02
C HIS A 146 14.56 -19.85 -23.94
N GLY A 147 13.84 -20.69 -24.70
CA GLY A 147 14.46 -21.58 -25.68
C GLY A 147 15.31 -20.83 -26.73
N LEU A 148 14.86 -19.64 -27.15
CA LEU A 148 15.65 -18.77 -28.03
C LEU A 148 16.90 -18.19 -27.35
N ILE A 149 16.82 -17.80 -26.08
CA ILE A 149 17.97 -17.31 -25.31
C ILE A 149 19.09 -18.36 -25.30
N VAL A 150 18.75 -19.62 -25.01
CA VAL A 150 19.70 -20.74 -25.05
C VAL A 150 20.22 -20.95 -26.47
N LYS A 151 19.34 -20.97 -27.47
CA LYS A 151 19.73 -21.15 -28.89
C LYS A 151 20.70 -20.09 -29.39
N PHE A 152 20.58 -18.85 -28.92
CA PHE A 152 21.46 -17.74 -29.29
C PHE A 152 22.67 -17.59 -28.36
N GLY A 153 22.82 -18.44 -27.34
CA GLY A 153 23.97 -18.46 -26.42
C GLY A 153 23.99 -17.33 -25.41
N PHE A 154 22.82 -16.85 -24.97
CA PHE A 154 22.68 -15.79 -23.96
C PHE A 154 22.22 -16.31 -22.59
N ASP A 155 22.21 -17.63 -22.39
CA ASP A 155 21.84 -18.32 -21.15
C ASP A 155 22.88 -18.19 -20.03
N GLY A 156 24.07 -17.65 -20.32
CA GLY A 156 25.08 -17.24 -19.33
C GLY A 156 25.17 -15.73 -19.09
N ASP A 157 24.35 -14.90 -19.75
CA ASP A 157 24.36 -13.43 -19.56
C ASP A 157 23.52 -13.03 -18.34
N GLU A 158 24.15 -12.50 -17.30
CA GLU A 158 23.50 -12.15 -16.02
C GLU A 158 22.28 -11.20 -16.19
N PHE A 159 22.35 -10.27 -17.15
CA PHE A 159 21.26 -9.32 -17.38
C PHE A 159 20.07 -10.01 -18.06
N VAL A 160 20.33 -10.94 -18.97
CA VAL A 160 19.28 -11.78 -19.58
C VAL A 160 18.68 -12.74 -18.54
N ILE A 161 19.50 -13.43 -17.76
CA ILE A 161 19.08 -14.37 -16.71
C ILE A 161 18.19 -13.67 -15.67
N SER A 162 18.59 -12.50 -15.16
CA SER A 162 17.78 -11.79 -14.16
C SER A 162 16.40 -11.37 -14.68
N ASN A 163 16.29 -11.02 -15.97
CA ASN A 163 14.98 -10.77 -16.58
C ASN A 163 14.19 -12.06 -16.83
N LEU A 164 14.89 -13.17 -17.07
CA LEU A 164 14.27 -14.49 -17.27
C LEU A 164 13.69 -15.04 -15.97
N VAL A 165 14.45 -14.99 -14.87
CA VAL A 165 13.96 -15.33 -13.53
C VAL A 165 12.75 -14.46 -13.17
N ARG A 166 12.84 -13.14 -13.41
CA ARG A 166 11.70 -12.23 -13.19
C ARG A 166 10.48 -12.63 -14.01
N MET A 167 10.65 -13.06 -15.26
CA MET A 167 9.53 -13.52 -16.09
C MET A 167 8.83 -14.73 -15.47
N TYR A 168 9.58 -15.73 -15.03
CA TYR A 168 9.01 -16.91 -14.37
C TYR A 168 8.32 -16.58 -13.05
N VAL A 169 8.93 -15.72 -12.22
CA VAL A 169 8.34 -15.24 -10.96
C VAL A 169 7.00 -14.51 -11.23
N MET A 170 6.97 -13.59 -12.20
CA MET A 170 5.76 -12.85 -12.55
C MET A 170 4.67 -13.73 -13.19
N CYS A 171 5.05 -14.88 -13.77
CA CYS A 171 4.12 -15.89 -14.25
C CYS A 171 3.79 -16.97 -13.20
N ALA A 172 4.16 -16.74 -11.94
CA ALA A 172 3.92 -17.63 -10.79
C ALA A 172 4.49 -19.06 -10.94
N LEU A 173 5.56 -19.25 -11.73
CA LEU A 173 6.30 -20.52 -11.78
C LEU A 173 7.61 -20.41 -10.99
N MET A 174 7.49 -20.56 -9.67
CA MET A 174 8.63 -20.45 -8.75
C MET A 174 9.66 -21.57 -8.92
N GLU A 175 9.26 -22.78 -9.31
CA GLU A 175 10.20 -23.90 -9.52
C GLU A 175 11.18 -23.63 -10.67
N ASP A 176 10.67 -23.19 -11.82
CA ASP A 176 11.50 -22.83 -12.99
C ASP A 176 12.41 -21.64 -12.66
N ALA A 177 11.88 -20.65 -11.92
CA ALA A 177 12.65 -19.50 -11.43
C ALA A 177 13.76 -19.92 -10.46
N TYR A 178 13.46 -20.81 -9.51
CA TYR A 178 14.41 -21.32 -8.52
C TYR A 178 15.50 -22.16 -9.18
N SER A 179 15.15 -22.99 -10.18
CA SER A 179 16.15 -23.73 -10.96
C SER A 179 17.14 -22.80 -11.67
N LEU A 180 16.66 -21.73 -12.28
CA LEU A 180 17.52 -20.71 -12.91
C LEU A 180 18.34 -19.93 -11.90
N PHE A 181 17.74 -19.58 -10.76
CA PHE A 181 18.43 -18.94 -9.64
C PHE A 181 19.57 -19.82 -9.11
N CYS A 182 19.32 -21.09 -8.81
CA CYS A 182 20.34 -22.04 -8.36
C CYS A 182 21.45 -22.22 -9.39
N LYS A 183 21.12 -22.38 -10.68
CA LYS A 183 22.13 -22.48 -11.75
C LYS A 183 23.02 -21.24 -11.86
N SER A 184 22.52 -20.08 -11.44
CA SER A 184 23.23 -18.80 -11.57
C SER A 184 23.95 -18.38 -10.29
N VAL A 185 23.58 -18.94 -9.14
CA VAL A 185 24.12 -18.61 -7.81
C VAL A 185 24.99 -19.75 -7.25
N VAL A 186 24.72 -20.99 -7.64
CA VAL A 186 25.42 -22.21 -7.22
C VAL A 186 26.04 -22.84 -8.46
N ASP A 187 27.29 -22.52 -8.78
CA ASP A 187 28.03 -23.27 -9.79
C ASP A 187 28.19 -24.72 -9.31
N PHE A 188 27.52 -25.66 -9.97
CA PHE A 188 27.81 -27.09 -9.88
C PHE A 188 28.83 -27.43 -10.97
N ASP A 189 30.05 -26.91 -10.85
CA ASP A 189 31.12 -27.33 -11.75
C ASP A 189 31.91 -28.46 -11.09
N GLY A 190 31.68 -29.68 -11.59
CA GLY A 190 32.32 -30.92 -11.16
C GLY A 190 33.80 -31.03 -11.55
N SER A 191 34.54 -29.92 -11.55
CA SER A 191 35.98 -29.89 -11.77
C SER A 191 36.67 -29.12 -10.65
N CYS A 192 37.44 -29.86 -9.85
CA CYS A 192 38.42 -29.32 -8.92
C CYS A 192 39.40 -28.39 -9.66
N GLN A 193 39.13 -27.09 -9.65
CA GLN A 193 40.18 -26.07 -9.69
C GLN A 193 39.71 -24.83 -8.93
N MET A 194 40.28 -24.69 -7.73
CA MET A 194 40.19 -23.52 -6.88
C MET A 194 40.96 -22.35 -7.52
N GLU A 195 40.33 -21.62 -8.44
CA GLU A 195 40.59 -20.20 -8.58
C GLU A 195 39.35 -19.46 -8.10
N VAL A 196 39.47 -18.88 -6.90
CA VAL A 196 38.44 -18.13 -6.21
C VAL A 196 38.19 -16.83 -6.97
N ASP A 197 37.32 -16.88 -7.97
CA ASP A 197 36.82 -15.68 -8.63
C ASP A 197 35.77 -15.03 -7.73
N LYS A 198 36.25 -14.24 -6.75
CA LYS A 198 35.41 -13.51 -5.75
C LYS A 198 34.23 -12.75 -6.36
N ARG A 199 34.25 -12.44 -7.66
CA ARG A 199 33.21 -11.70 -8.39
C ARG A 199 31.97 -12.51 -8.79
N ARG A 200 32.03 -13.85 -8.79
CA ARG A 200 30.88 -14.72 -9.13
C ARG A 200 30.17 -15.31 -7.91
N HIS A 201 30.86 -15.36 -6.76
CA HIS A 201 30.24 -15.63 -5.46
C HIS A 201 29.41 -14.43 -4.94
N ASP A 202 29.54 -13.26 -5.60
CA ASP A 202 28.66 -12.09 -5.52
C ASP A 202 27.32 -12.32 -6.27
N GLY A 203 26.80 -13.56 -6.27
CA GLY A 203 25.59 -14.01 -6.97
C GLY A 203 24.49 -12.96 -6.91
N ASN A 204 24.31 -12.28 -8.05
CA ASN A 204 23.76 -10.94 -8.21
C ASN A 204 22.61 -10.63 -7.22
N VAL A 205 22.81 -9.70 -6.28
CA VAL A 205 21.82 -9.26 -5.27
C VAL A 205 20.44 -9.00 -5.89
N VAL A 206 20.39 -8.61 -7.18
CA VAL A 206 19.15 -8.46 -7.95
C VAL A 206 18.37 -9.77 -8.08
N LEU A 207 19.01 -10.91 -8.31
CA LEU A 207 18.36 -12.23 -8.41
C LEU A 207 17.72 -12.65 -7.10
N TRP A 208 18.44 -12.51 -5.98
CA TRP A 208 17.90 -12.74 -4.64
C TRP A 208 16.68 -11.85 -4.38
N ASN A 209 16.79 -10.56 -4.67
CA ASN A 209 15.67 -9.63 -4.52
C ASN A 209 14.47 -10.00 -5.38
N ILE A 210 14.67 -10.51 -6.62
CA ILE A 210 13.60 -10.99 -7.49
C ILE A 210 12.90 -12.21 -6.89
N MET A 211 13.66 -13.18 -6.36
CA MET A 211 13.10 -14.38 -5.74
C MET A 211 12.31 -14.05 -4.47
N ILE A 212 12.87 -13.20 -3.60
CA ILE A 212 12.21 -12.73 -2.39
C ILE A 212 10.90 -11.99 -2.74
N ASP A 213 10.95 -11.05 -3.68
CA ASP A 213 9.78 -10.33 -4.17
C ASP A 213 8.72 -11.28 -4.76
N GLY A 214 9.14 -12.36 -5.42
CA GLY A 214 8.26 -13.43 -5.88
C GLY A 214 7.51 -14.13 -4.75
N HIS A 215 8.23 -14.60 -3.73
CA HIS A 215 7.61 -15.24 -2.57
C HIS A 215 6.70 -14.29 -1.79
N VAL A 216 7.10 -13.02 -1.62
CA VAL A 216 6.27 -11.97 -0.99
C VAL A 216 4.95 -11.79 -1.73
N ARG A 217 4.96 -11.73 -3.08
CA ARG A 217 3.73 -11.60 -3.88
C ARG A 217 2.81 -12.80 -3.76
N LEU A 218 3.36 -14.00 -3.54
CA LEU A 218 2.60 -15.22 -3.31
C LEU A 218 2.14 -15.37 -1.85
N GLY A 219 2.51 -14.44 -0.96
CA GLY A 219 2.20 -14.50 0.47
C GLY A 219 3.05 -15.50 1.27
N ASP A 220 4.07 -16.10 0.66
CA ASP A 220 5.00 -17.03 1.33
C ASP A 220 6.13 -16.25 2.01
N PHE A 221 5.79 -15.56 3.09
CA PHE A 221 6.74 -14.74 3.86
C PHE A 221 7.84 -15.57 4.53
N ARG A 222 7.58 -16.85 4.79
CA ARG A 222 8.57 -17.74 5.41
C ARG A 222 9.72 -18.02 4.45
N SER A 223 9.42 -18.42 3.22
CA SER A 223 10.45 -18.63 2.20
C SER A 223 11.13 -17.33 1.82
N ALA A 224 10.38 -16.22 1.74
CA ALA A 224 10.97 -14.89 1.51
C ALA A 224 11.98 -14.51 2.61
N ARG A 225 11.64 -14.72 3.89
CA ARG A 225 12.54 -14.44 5.02
C ARG A 225 13.75 -15.37 5.01
N ASN A 226 13.56 -16.67 4.77
CA ASN A 226 14.66 -17.62 4.68
C ASN A 226 15.67 -17.22 3.59
N LEU A 227 15.18 -16.91 2.37
CA LEU A 227 16.03 -16.43 1.29
C LEU A 227 16.75 -15.14 1.66
N PHE A 228 16.06 -14.19 2.31
CA PHE A 228 16.67 -12.96 2.79
C PHE A 228 17.78 -13.22 3.83
N ASP A 229 17.60 -14.19 4.72
CA ASP A 229 18.57 -14.57 5.75
C ASP A 229 19.78 -15.32 5.18
N GLU A 230 19.59 -16.07 4.09
CA GLU A 230 20.66 -16.74 3.34
C GLU A 230 21.48 -15.80 2.45
N MET A 231 21.00 -14.57 2.17
CA MET A 231 21.70 -13.61 1.32
C MET A 231 23.12 -13.32 1.84
N PRO A 232 24.18 -13.54 1.04
CA PRO A 232 25.56 -13.24 1.45
C PRO A 232 25.81 -11.74 1.65
N GLN A 233 25.16 -10.91 0.83
CA GLN A 233 25.20 -9.45 0.91
C GLN A 233 23.79 -8.89 0.75
N ARG A 234 23.44 -7.91 1.59
CA ARG A 234 22.15 -7.24 1.57
C ARG A 234 22.33 -5.78 1.16
N SER A 235 21.56 -5.36 0.18
CA SER A 235 21.50 -3.95 -0.23
C SER A 235 20.31 -3.26 0.42
N VAL A 236 20.27 -1.93 0.38
CA VAL A 236 19.07 -1.16 0.76
C VAL A 236 17.81 -1.64 0.01
N VAL A 237 17.98 -2.08 -1.26
CA VAL A 237 16.88 -2.66 -2.04
C VAL A 237 16.37 -3.96 -1.43
N SER A 238 17.27 -4.82 -0.94
CA SER A 238 16.93 -6.08 -0.28
C SER A 238 16.06 -5.85 0.96
N TRP A 239 16.43 -4.89 1.81
CA TRP A 239 15.63 -4.49 2.96
C TRP A 239 14.28 -3.89 2.57
N ASN A 240 14.27 -3.02 1.55
CA ASN A 240 13.04 -2.37 1.09
C ASN A 240 12.03 -3.38 0.51
N VAL A 241 12.49 -4.45 -0.16
CA VAL A 241 11.61 -5.53 -0.64
C VAL A 241 10.90 -6.20 0.55
N MET A 242 11.63 -6.53 1.62
CA MET A 242 11.03 -7.14 2.81
C MET A 242 10.12 -6.17 3.57
N ILE A 243 10.56 -4.93 3.81
CA ILE A 243 9.78 -3.91 4.53
C ILE A 243 8.47 -3.62 3.80
N SER A 244 8.54 -3.32 2.50
CA SER A 244 7.35 -3.04 1.70
C SER A 244 6.45 -4.27 1.56
N GLY A 245 7.04 -5.45 1.38
CA GLY A 245 6.32 -6.72 1.32
C GLY A 245 5.48 -7.00 2.55
N TYR A 246 6.09 -6.91 3.74
CA TYR A 246 5.35 -7.07 4.99
C TYR A 246 4.30 -5.97 5.20
N ALA A 247 4.67 -4.70 4.98
CA ALA A 247 3.78 -3.57 5.20
C ALA A 247 2.52 -3.61 4.31
N GLN A 248 2.68 -3.97 3.02
CA GLN A 248 1.56 -4.05 2.07
C GLN A 248 0.62 -5.22 2.34
N ASN A 249 1.10 -6.29 2.99
CA ASN A 249 0.32 -7.48 3.29
C ASN A 249 -0.20 -7.54 4.74
N GLY A 250 -0.10 -6.44 5.50
CA GLY A 250 -0.69 -6.33 6.84
C GLY A 250 0.20 -6.82 7.98
N HIS A 251 1.41 -7.30 7.70
CA HIS A 251 2.41 -7.74 8.67
C HIS A 251 3.21 -6.53 9.20
N PHE A 252 2.52 -5.61 9.90
CA PHE A 252 3.09 -4.32 10.24
C PHE A 252 4.22 -4.39 11.28
N ILE A 253 4.14 -5.32 12.23
CA ILE A 253 5.18 -5.49 13.27
C ILE A 253 6.46 -6.02 12.61
N GLU A 254 6.33 -7.02 11.74
CA GLU A 254 7.45 -7.60 10.98
C GLU A 254 8.10 -6.56 10.08
N ALA A 255 7.33 -5.69 9.42
CA ALA A 255 7.87 -4.58 8.64
C ALA A 255 8.71 -3.61 9.49
N ILE A 256 8.27 -3.30 10.71
CA ILE A 256 9.03 -2.45 11.66
C ILE A 256 10.27 -3.19 12.16
N ASN A 257 10.18 -4.49 12.44
CA ASN A 257 11.34 -5.30 12.86
C ASN A 257 12.41 -5.35 11.78
N MET A 258 12.03 -5.55 10.50
CA MET A 258 12.96 -5.47 9.37
C MET A 258 13.66 -4.11 9.30
N PHE A 259 12.92 -3.02 9.55
CA PHE A 259 13.49 -1.67 9.57
C PHE A 259 14.47 -1.48 10.73
N GLN A 260 14.16 -1.97 11.92
CA GLN A 260 15.06 -1.92 13.06
C GLN A 260 16.32 -2.77 12.85
N GLU A 261 16.17 -3.98 12.30
CA GLU A 261 17.30 -4.86 11.92
C GLU A 261 18.21 -4.19 10.88
N MET A 262 17.64 -3.47 9.91
CA MET A 262 18.40 -2.67 8.92
C MET A 262 19.25 -1.60 9.61
N GLN A 263 18.68 -0.89 10.58
CA GLN A 263 19.39 0.13 11.37
C GLN A 263 20.51 -0.47 12.23
N ILE A 264 20.24 -1.60 12.90
CA ILE A 264 21.23 -2.33 13.71
C ILE A 264 22.39 -2.84 12.83
N SER A 265 22.09 -3.20 11.59
CA SER A 265 23.08 -3.60 10.58
C SER A 265 23.89 -2.43 10.02
N ASN A 266 23.71 -1.20 10.54
CA ASN A 266 24.34 0.04 10.08
C ASN A 266 24.11 0.34 8.60
N ILE A 267 22.95 -0.04 8.06
CA ILE A 267 22.56 0.27 6.69
C ILE A 267 21.62 1.48 6.73
N ASP A 268 22.03 2.58 6.11
CA ASP A 268 21.28 3.83 6.12
C ASP A 268 19.95 3.71 5.35
N PRO A 269 18.81 3.99 6.00
CA PRO A 269 17.52 4.13 5.31
C PRO A 269 17.57 5.21 4.23
N ASN A 270 17.06 4.89 3.03
CA ASN A 270 16.89 5.88 1.98
C ASN A 270 15.43 6.34 1.87
N TYR A 271 15.15 7.26 0.95
CA TYR A 271 13.81 7.76 0.66
C TYR A 271 12.77 6.63 0.52
N VAL A 272 13.09 5.58 -0.25
CA VAL A 272 12.20 4.43 -0.48
C VAL A 272 11.95 3.65 0.81
N THR A 273 12.97 3.49 1.66
CA THR A 273 12.84 2.85 2.97
C THR A 273 11.83 3.59 3.84
N LEU A 274 11.94 4.93 3.91
CA LEU A 274 11.06 5.74 4.75
C LEU A 274 9.60 5.66 4.28
N VAL A 275 9.35 5.81 2.97
CA VAL A 275 8.00 5.68 2.39
C VAL A 275 7.43 4.28 2.63
N SER A 276 8.26 3.23 2.60
CA SER A 276 7.81 1.84 2.77
C SER A 276 7.43 1.48 4.20
N VAL A 277 8.12 2.03 5.22
CA VAL A 277 7.88 1.69 6.63
C VAL A 277 6.79 2.55 7.29
N LEU A 278 6.59 3.79 6.82
CA LEU A 278 5.61 4.72 7.41
C LEU A 278 4.17 4.17 7.48
N PRO A 279 3.65 3.42 6.48
CA PRO A 279 2.33 2.78 6.59
C PRO A 279 2.22 1.79 7.75
N ALA A 280 3.27 1.00 8.02
CA ALA A 280 3.30 0.07 9.14
C ALA A 280 3.29 0.81 10.49
N ILE A 281 4.09 1.86 10.60
CA ILE A 281 4.16 2.74 11.78
C ILE A 281 2.82 3.41 12.05
N SER A 282 2.21 3.96 10.98
CA SER A 282 0.87 4.55 10.98
C SER A 282 -0.18 3.55 11.48
N ARG A 283 -0.13 2.30 11.02
CA ARG A 283 -1.07 1.25 11.43
C ARG A 283 -0.87 0.78 12.87
N ILE A 284 0.35 0.71 13.35
CA ILE A 284 0.63 0.34 14.74
C ILE A 284 0.42 1.54 15.69
N GLY A 285 0.50 2.77 15.20
CA GLY A 285 0.45 3.96 16.05
C GLY A 285 1.76 4.24 16.79
N ALA A 286 2.90 3.80 16.23
CA ALA A 286 4.23 3.98 16.80
C ALA A 286 4.78 5.40 16.55
N LEU A 287 4.26 6.37 17.29
CA LEU A 287 4.53 7.79 17.09
C LEU A 287 6.00 8.15 17.29
N GLU A 288 6.69 7.55 18.26
CA GLU A 288 8.09 7.92 18.52
C GLU A 288 8.99 7.49 17.37
N LEU A 289 8.77 6.30 16.82
CA LEU A 289 9.46 5.84 15.61
C LEU A 289 9.13 6.74 14.40
N GLY A 290 7.87 7.16 14.26
CA GLY A 290 7.47 8.11 13.21
C GLY A 290 8.15 9.48 13.33
N LYS A 291 8.28 10.02 14.56
CA LYS A 291 9.05 11.25 14.80
C LYS A 291 10.52 11.08 14.48
N TRP A 292 11.11 9.93 14.85
CA TRP A 292 12.49 9.62 14.53
C TRP A 292 12.70 9.63 13.01
N ILE A 293 11.82 9.01 12.24
CA ILE A 293 11.90 9.01 10.76
C ILE A 293 11.84 10.42 10.19
N HIS A 294 10.91 11.24 10.65
CA HIS A 294 10.79 12.62 10.19
C HIS A 294 12.06 13.43 10.48
N LEU A 295 12.63 13.29 11.69
CA LEU A 295 13.90 13.92 12.05
C LEU A 295 15.08 13.36 11.24
N TYR A 296 15.10 12.05 10.99
CA TYR A 296 16.13 11.39 10.18
C TYR A 296 16.12 11.92 8.74
N ALA A 297 14.94 12.09 8.14
CA ALA A 297 14.81 12.66 6.80
C ALA A 297 15.45 14.06 6.72
N GLY A 298 15.15 14.94 7.67
CA GLY A 298 15.75 16.27 7.75
C GLY A 298 17.27 16.24 7.97
N LYS A 299 17.76 15.41 8.90
CA LYS A 299 19.19 15.29 9.21
C LYS A 299 20.01 14.76 8.02
N ASN A 300 19.46 13.83 7.26
CA ASN A 300 20.11 13.21 6.11
C ASN A 300 19.80 13.90 4.77
N LYS A 301 19.16 15.08 4.81
CA LYS A 301 18.81 15.87 3.62
C LYS A 301 17.97 15.07 2.61
N ILE A 302 17.11 14.17 3.10
CA ILE A 302 16.12 13.49 2.28
C ILE A 302 14.98 14.49 2.04
N GLU A 303 14.74 14.82 0.78
CA GLU A 303 13.68 15.75 0.39
C GLU A 303 12.31 15.19 0.79
N ILE A 304 11.53 16.02 1.48
CA ILE A 304 10.13 15.72 1.82
C ILE A 304 9.28 16.32 0.71
N ASP A 305 9.11 15.53 -0.35
CA ASP A 305 8.22 15.83 -1.46
C ASP A 305 6.75 15.50 -1.13
N ASP A 306 5.88 15.55 -2.12
CA ASP A 306 4.46 15.26 -1.97
C ASP A 306 4.18 13.80 -1.56
N VAL A 307 5.01 12.85 -1.98
CA VAL A 307 4.84 11.42 -1.63
C VAL A 307 5.28 11.16 -0.19
N LEU A 308 6.51 11.51 0.19
CA LEU A 308 6.98 11.34 1.57
C LEU A 308 6.18 12.22 2.54
N GLY A 309 5.84 13.44 2.12
CA GLY A 309 4.97 14.35 2.85
C GLY A 309 3.60 13.74 3.14
N SER A 310 2.94 13.16 2.15
CA SER A 310 1.64 12.50 2.35
C SER A 310 1.73 11.30 3.32
N ALA A 311 2.79 10.50 3.24
CA ALA A 311 3.02 9.38 4.15
C ALA A 311 3.27 9.85 5.59
N LEU A 312 4.00 10.96 5.78
CA LEU A 312 4.21 11.57 7.09
C LEU A 312 2.92 12.17 7.67
N VAL A 313 2.10 12.84 6.84
CA VAL A 313 0.78 13.34 7.25
C VAL A 313 -0.13 12.18 7.68
N ASP A 314 -0.22 11.10 6.90
CA ASP A 314 -0.99 9.92 7.26
C ASP A 314 -0.51 9.29 8.57
N MET A 315 0.82 9.14 8.72
CA MET A 315 1.43 8.58 9.92
C MET A 315 1.13 9.43 11.16
N TYR A 316 1.39 10.73 11.14
CA TYR A 316 1.13 11.58 12.31
C TYR A 316 -0.34 11.60 12.70
N SER A 317 -1.23 11.63 11.70
CA SER A 317 -2.67 11.55 11.89
C SER A 317 -3.07 10.27 12.61
N LYS A 318 -2.70 9.10 12.05
CA LYS A 318 -3.05 7.79 12.61
C LYS A 318 -2.28 7.41 13.88
N CYS A 319 -1.21 8.13 14.22
CA CYS A 319 -0.52 8.06 15.51
C CYS A 319 -1.09 9.05 16.56
N GLY A 320 -2.21 9.72 16.26
CA GLY A 320 -2.94 10.57 17.20
C GLY A 320 -2.33 11.95 17.43
N SER A 321 -1.57 12.46 16.46
CA SER A 321 -0.86 13.76 16.53
C SER A 321 -1.25 14.67 15.35
N ILE A 322 -2.53 15.02 15.24
CA ILE A 322 -3.09 15.82 14.14
C ILE A 322 -2.38 17.18 13.96
N GLU A 323 -1.92 17.80 15.04
CA GLU A 323 -1.21 19.08 14.98
C GLU A 323 0.13 18.96 14.24
N LYS A 324 0.86 17.85 14.43
CA LYS A 324 2.09 17.58 13.68
C LYS A 324 1.81 17.20 12.23
N ALA A 325 0.72 16.48 11.98
CA ALA A 325 0.29 16.19 10.61
C ALA A 325 0.01 17.50 9.85
N LEU A 326 -0.67 18.44 10.50
CA LEU A 326 -0.91 19.76 9.94
C LEU A 326 0.39 20.55 9.70
N GLN A 327 1.33 20.55 10.65
CA GLN A 327 2.65 21.19 10.45
C GLN A 327 3.41 20.62 9.25
N VAL A 328 3.36 19.30 9.04
CA VAL A 328 3.98 18.69 7.85
C VAL A 328 3.25 19.19 6.60
N PHE A 329 1.92 19.10 6.57
CA PHE A 329 1.11 19.53 5.43
C PHE A 329 1.35 21.02 5.05
N GLU A 330 1.42 21.90 6.04
CA GLU A 330 1.69 23.32 5.84
C GLU A 330 3.14 23.60 5.39
N SER A 331 4.10 22.75 5.73
CA SER A 331 5.49 22.93 5.30
C SER A 331 5.79 22.37 3.90
N LEU A 332 4.86 21.65 3.27
CA LEU A 332 5.07 21.09 1.93
C LEU A 332 5.21 22.18 0.85
N PRO A 333 6.21 22.08 -0.03
CA PRO A 333 6.44 23.07 -1.09
C PRO A 333 5.34 23.06 -2.15
N LYS A 334 4.73 21.89 -2.40
CA LYS A 334 3.61 21.71 -3.32
C LYS A 334 2.61 20.73 -2.73
N ARG A 335 1.35 21.12 -2.72
CA ARG A 335 0.24 20.31 -2.21
C ARG A 335 -0.57 19.81 -3.40
N ASN A 336 -0.54 18.50 -3.60
CA ASN A 336 -1.33 17.81 -4.62
C ASN A 336 -2.63 17.26 -4.00
N ALA A 337 -3.50 16.67 -4.81
CA ALA A 337 -4.74 16.06 -4.31
C ALA A 337 -4.48 15.02 -3.20
N ILE A 338 -3.43 14.22 -3.28
CA ILE A 338 -3.08 13.19 -2.28
C ILE A 338 -2.84 13.82 -0.91
N THR A 339 -2.05 14.90 -0.84
CA THR A 339 -1.74 15.59 0.42
C THR A 339 -2.97 16.27 1.04
N TRP A 340 -3.85 16.87 0.23
CA TRP A 340 -5.12 17.44 0.70
C TRP A 340 -6.07 16.35 1.22
N ASN A 341 -6.18 15.24 0.50
CA ASN A 341 -7.01 14.12 0.91
C ASN A 341 -6.55 13.52 2.24
N ALA A 342 -5.23 13.43 2.45
CA ALA A 342 -4.66 12.93 3.68
C ALA A 342 -5.04 13.80 4.89
N ILE A 343 -4.95 15.13 4.78
CA ILE A 343 -5.28 16.04 5.90
C ILE A 343 -6.80 16.13 6.15
N ILE A 344 -7.63 16.13 5.09
CA ILE A 344 -9.10 16.12 5.23
C ILE A 344 -9.57 14.83 5.92
N SER A 345 -9.03 13.68 5.50
CA SER A 345 -9.32 12.38 6.14
C SER A 345 -8.83 12.33 7.59
N ALA A 346 -7.72 13.01 7.89
CA ALA A 346 -7.19 13.10 9.25
C ALA A 346 -8.14 13.90 10.15
N PHE A 347 -8.65 15.04 9.71
CA PHE A 347 -9.65 15.80 10.46
C PHE A 347 -10.92 14.97 10.71
N ALA A 348 -11.40 14.26 9.69
CA ALA A 348 -12.53 13.33 9.82
C ALA A 348 -12.30 12.29 10.93
N MET A 349 -11.17 11.58 10.89
CA MET A 349 -10.80 10.55 11.86
C MET A 349 -10.67 11.10 13.29
N HIS A 350 -10.31 12.37 13.44
CA HIS A 350 -10.20 13.05 14.73
C HIS A 350 -11.50 13.71 15.22
N GLY A 351 -12.60 13.59 14.47
CA GLY A 351 -13.88 14.22 14.81
C GLY A 351 -13.90 15.73 14.62
N ARG A 352 -12.97 16.29 13.84
CA ARG A 352 -12.85 17.72 13.54
C ARG A 352 -13.54 18.06 12.22
N ALA A 353 -14.86 17.87 12.15
CA ALA A 353 -15.60 17.97 10.89
C ALA A 353 -15.59 19.38 10.28
N GLU A 354 -15.65 20.43 11.11
CA GLU A 354 -15.56 21.82 10.64
C GLU A 354 -14.22 22.09 9.94
N ASP A 355 -13.11 21.67 10.55
CA ASP A 355 -11.79 21.80 9.93
C ASP A 355 -11.68 21.00 8.62
N ALA A 356 -12.31 19.82 8.55
CA ALA A 356 -12.35 19.03 7.31
C ALA A 356 -13.07 19.80 6.19
N ILE A 357 -14.19 20.46 6.50
CA ILE A 357 -14.95 21.32 5.57
C ILE A 357 -14.13 22.53 5.12
N ASP A 358 -13.48 23.21 6.07
CA ASP A 358 -12.64 24.37 5.77
C ASP A 358 -11.47 23.99 4.84
N TYR A 359 -10.80 22.87 5.12
CA TYR A 359 -9.69 22.39 4.29
C TYR A 359 -10.15 21.88 2.92
N PHE A 360 -11.35 21.33 2.82
CA PHE A 360 -11.95 20.99 1.53
C PHE A 360 -12.15 22.25 0.68
N HIS A 361 -12.69 23.33 1.25
CA HIS A 361 -12.84 24.59 0.52
C HIS A 361 -11.50 25.28 0.23
N LEU A 362 -10.50 25.13 1.09
CA LEU A 362 -9.14 25.61 0.82
C LEU A 362 -8.49 24.84 -0.34
N MET A 363 -8.74 23.54 -0.46
CA MET A 363 -8.28 22.72 -1.60
C MET A 363 -8.84 23.28 -2.93
N GLU A 364 -10.14 23.59 -2.97
CA GLU A 364 -10.79 24.19 -4.14
C GLU A 364 -10.21 25.57 -4.47
N LYS A 365 -10.05 26.42 -3.45
CA LYS A 365 -9.46 27.77 -3.60
C LYS A 365 -8.00 27.72 -4.08
N ALA A 366 -7.26 26.67 -3.72
CA ALA A 366 -5.90 26.43 -4.19
C ALA A 366 -5.86 25.93 -5.66
N GLY A 367 -7.00 25.80 -6.33
CA GLY A 367 -7.10 25.31 -7.71
C GLY A 367 -6.88 23.80 -7.84
N VAL A 368 -6.97 23.05 -6.74
CA VAL A 368 -6.86 21.59 -6.76
C VAL A 368 -8.27 21.02 -6.82
N THR A 369 -8.61 20.36 -7.94
CA THR A 369 -9.93 19.73 -8.10
C THR A 369 -10.10 18.58 -7.12
N PRO A 370 -11.16 18.58 -6.29
CA PRO A 370 -11.49 17.45 -5.42
C PRO A 370 -11.72 16.17 -6.24
N ASN A 371 -11.10 15.07 -5.83
CA ASN A 371 -11.30 13.75 -6.42
C ASN A 371 -12.19 12.88 -5.52
N ASP A 372 -12.42 11.65 -5.94
CA ASP A 372 -13.17 10.63 -5.21
C ASP A 372 -12.72 10.49 -3.73
N VAL A 373 -11.41 10.46 -3.47
CA VAL A 373 -10.90 10.29 -2.10
C VAL A 373 -11.18 11.53 -1.23
N ALA A 374 -11.16 12.74 -1.81
CA ALA A 374 -11.53 13.96 -1.08
C ALA A 374 -12.97 13.89 -0.57
N TYR A 375 -13.89 13.40 -1.42
CA TYR A 375 -15.29 13.25 -1.06
C TYR A 375 -15.54 12.14 -0.04
N ILE A 376 -14.79 11.03 -0.10
CA ILE A 376 -14.83 10.02 0.97
C ILE A 376 -14.42 10.64 2.30
N GLY A 377 -13.36 11.45 2.31
CA GLY A 377 -12.88 12.15 3.51
C GLY A 377 -13.94 13.09 4.11
N ILE A 378 -14.56 13.95 3.29
CA ILE A 378 -15.56 14.90 3.77
C ILE A 378 -16.87 14.24 4.20
N LEU A 379 -17.35 13.23 3.45
CA LEU A 379 -18.56 12.50 3.83
C LEU A 379 -18.35 11.70 5.12
N SER A 380 -17.14 11.17 5.34
CA SER A 380 -16.78 10.52 6.61
C SER A 380 -16.75 11.53 7.76
N ALA A 381 -16.26 12.75 7.52
CA ALA A 381 -16.31 13.82 8.52
C ALA A 381 -17.76 14.18 8.90
N CYS A 382 -18.64 14.35 7.91
CA CYS A 382 -20.07 14.56 8.12
C CYS A 382 -20.69 13.38 8.89
N SER A 383 -20.35 12.14 8.52
CA SER A 383 -20.83 10.93 9.21
C SER A 383 -20.44 10.90 10.68
N HIS A 384 -19.21 11.27 11.03
CA HIS A 384 -18.74 11.26 12.41
C HIS A 384 -19.22 12.45 13.26
N ALA A 385 -19.72 13.52 12.63
CA ALA A 385 -20.29 14.68 13.30
C ALA A 385 -21.83 14.74 13.24
N GLY A 386 -22.48 13.86 12.46
CA GLY A 386 -23.94 13.84 12.30
C GLY A 386 -24.48 14.95 11.41
N LEU A 387 -23.65 15.53 10.55
CA LEU A 387 -23.98 16.61 9.64
C LEU A 387 -24.68 16.07 8.38
N VAL A 388 -25.93 15.62 8.54
CA VAL A 388 -26.69 14.93 7.49
C VAL A 388 -26.91 15.83 6.27
N GLU A 389 -27.29 17.08 6.48
CA GLU A 389 -27.63 18.00 5.38
C GLU A 389 -26.38 18.46 4.61
N GLU A 390 -25.29 18.70 5.32
CA GLU A 390 -23.98 18.97 4.73
C GLU A 390 -23.48 17.77 3.92
N GLY A 391 -23.60 16.55 4.47
CA GLY A 391 -23.25 15.32 3.75
C GLY A 391 -24.03 15.17 2.44
N ARG A 392 -25.34 15.45 2.46
CA ARG A 392 -26.18 15.48 1.23
C ARG A 392 -25.72 16.55 0.26
N SER A 393 -25.39 17.73 0.77
CA SER A 393 -24.89 18.85 -0.04
C SER A 393 -23.60 18.45 -0.76
N PHE A 394 -22.62 17.90 -0.05
CA PHE A 394 -21.36 17.43 -0.64
C PHE A 394 -21.56 16.27 -1.62
N PHE A 395 -22.43 15.31 -1.31
CA PHE A 395 -22.75 14.21 -2.24
C PHE A 395 -23.40 14.74 -3.53
N SER A 396 -24.31 15.72 -3.42
CA SER A 396 -24.90 16.38 -4.59
C SER A 396 -23.87 17.23 -5.35
N HIS A 397 -22.96 17.92 -4.65
CA HIS A 397 -21.89 18.71 -5.25
C HIS A 397 -20.94 17.84 -6.08
N MET A 398 -20.55 16.68 -5.55
CA MET A 398 -19.74 15.68 -6.25
C MET A 398 -20.32 15.30 -7.62
N VAL A 399 -21.63 14.99 -7.64
CA VAL A 399 -22.32 14.52 -8.85
C VAL A 399 -22.64 15.65 -9.81
N LYS A 400 -23.23 16.75 -9.31
CA LYS A 400 -23.80 17.81 -10.16
C LYS A 400 -22.80 18.88 -10.57
N VAL A 401 -21.81 19.18 -9.72
CA VAL A 401 -20.87 20.27 -9.96
C VAL A 401 -19.55 19.75 -10.49
N VAL A 402 -18.96 18.76 -9.82
CA VAL A 402 -17.68 18.18 -10.26
C VAL A 402 -17.87 17.14 -11.38
N GLY A 403 -19.05 16.51 -11.45
CA GLY A 403 -19.34 15.49 -12.46
C GLY A 403 -18.69 14.13 -12.17
N LEU A 404 -18.35 13.85 -10.90
CA LEU A 404 -17.82 12.57 -10.48
C LEU A 404 -18.95 11.55 -10.33
N GLN A 405 -18.75 10.35 -10.87
CA GLN A 405 -19.66 9.24 -10.63
C GLN A 405 -19.43 8.68 -9.21
N PRO A 406 -20.48 8.59 -8.38
CA PRO A 406 -20.35 7.99 -7.06
C PRO A 406 -19.92 6.53 -7.15
N ARG A 407 -18.81 6.21 -6.49
CA ARG A 407 -18.38 4.83 -6.22
C ARG A 407 -19.01 4.26 -4.94
N ILE A 408 -18.86 2.96 -4.76
CA ILE A 408 -19.35 2.20 -3.61
C ILE A 408 -18.95 2.80 -2.26
N GLU A 409 -17.73 3.34 -2.15
CA GLU A 409 -17.25 3.94 -0.90
C GLU A 409 -18.02 5.21 -0.52
N HIS A 410 -18.45 6.01 -1.50
CA HIS A 410 -19.24 7.23 -1.23
C HIS A 410 -20.63 6.87 -0.71
N TYR A 411 -21.26 5.85 -1.28
CA TYR A 411 -22.53 5.33 -0.76
C TYR A 411 -22.35 4.72 0.63
N GLY A 412 -21.24 4.01 0.89
CA GLY A 412 -20.90 3.53 2.22
C GLY A 412 -20.81 4.64 3.27
N CYS A 413 -20.19 5.78 2.94
CA CYS A 413 -20.17 6.95 3.82
C CYS A 413 -21.58 7.53 4.06
N MET A 414 -22.43 7.59 3.02
CA MET A 414 -23.80 8.09 3.14
C MET A 414 -24.70 7.16 3.96
N VAL A 415 -24.56 5.85 3.80
CA VAL A 415 -25.28 4.84 4.60
C VAL A 415 -24.83 4.90 6.05
N ASP A 416 -23.52 5.04 6.33
CA ASP A 416 -23.00 5.24 7.68
C ASP A 416 -23.55 6.54 8.29
N LEU A 417 -23.59 7.65 7.54
CA LEU A 417 -24.15 8.93 7.98
C LEU A 417 -25.65 8.83 8.33
N LEU A 418 -26.46 8.29 7.43
CA LEU A 418 -27.92 8.13 7.64
C LEU A 418 -28.21 7.14 8.76
N GLY A 419 -27.48 6.02 8.79
CA GLY A 419 -27.59 5.01 9.82
C GLY A 419 -27.25 5.56 11.21
N ARG A 420 -26.17 6.34 11.34
CA ARG A 420 -25.82 7.03 12.58
C ARG A 420 -26.91 8.01 13.05
N ALA A 421 -27.50 8.73 12.10
CA ALA A 421 -28.59 9.67 12.36
C ALA A 421 -29.94 9.00 12.68
N GLY A 422 -30.04 7.67 12.65
CA GLY A 422 -31.28 6.93 12.93
C GLY A 422 -32.27 6.86 11.76
N ARG A 423 -31.85 7.28 10.56
CA ARG A 423 -32.67 7.25 9.34
C ARG A 423 -32.48 5.92 8.62
N LEU A 424 -32.83 4.82 9.28
CA LEU A 424 -32.55 3.46 8.80
C LEU A 424 -33.27 3.11 7.50
N GLU A 425 -34.53 3.51 7.37
CA GLU A 425 -35.34 3.26 6.18
C GLU A 425 -34.78 4.03 4.97
N GLU A 426 -34.35 5.27 5.18
CA GLU A 426 -33.68 6.06 4.13
C GLU A 426 -32.34 5.44 3.73
N ALA A 427 -31.58 4.91 4.70
CA ALA A 427 -30.32 4.24 4.43
C ALA A 427 -30.53 2.96 3.61
N GLU A 428 -31.53 2.14 3.94
CA GLU A 428 -31.88 0.95 3.17
C GLU A 428 -32.38 1.30 1.76
N GLU A 429 -33.18 2.36 1.62
CA GLU A 429 -33.66 2.85 0.33
C GLU A 429 -32.50 3.36 -0.54
N LEU A 430 -31.50 4.02 0.07
CA LEU A 430 -30.30 4.44 -0.64
C LEU A 430 -29.56 3.22 -1.21
N ILE A 431 -29.43 2.14 -0.44
CA ILE A 431 -28.78 0.88 -0.87
C ILE A 431 -29.51 0.28 -2.07
N LYS A 432 -30.85 0.22 -2.04
CA LYS A 432 -31.67 -0.34 -3.12
C LYS A 432 -31.54 0.45 -4.43
N ASN A 433 -31.32 1.76 -4.35
CA ASN A 433 -31.25 2.64 -5.51
C ASN A 433 -29.82 2.87 -6.04
N MET A 434 -28.82 2.18 -5.50
CA MET A 434 -27.44 2.32 -5.99
C MET A 434 -27.30 1.75 -7.41
N PRO A 435 -26.49 2.38 -8.28
CA PRO A 435 -26.28 1.89 -9.64
C PRO A 435 -25.32 0.68 -9.71
N MET A 436 -24.84 0.19 -8.57
CA MET A 436 -24.00 -0.99 -8.42
C MET A 436 -24.49 -1.89 -7.28
N ALA A 437 -24.08 -3.15 -7.31
CA ALA A 437 -24.37 -4.08 -6.24
C ALA A 437 -23.70 -3.64 -4.92
N PRO A 438 -24.40 -3.66 -3.78
CA PRO A 438 -23.83 -3.38 -2.48
C PRO A 438 -22.79 -4.44 -2.07
N ASP A 439 -21.69 -4.00 -1.47
CA ASP A 439 -20.66 -4.86 -0.89
C ASP A 439 -20.94 -5.16 0.59
N ASP A 440 -20.09 -5.98 1.19
CA ASP A 440 -20.19 -6.33 2.60
C ASP A 440 -20.00 -5.12 3.51
N VAL A 441 -19.21 -4.11 3.10
CA VAL A 441 -18.92 -2.91 3.90
C VAL A 441 -20.17 -2.06 4.10
N ILE A 442 -20.95 -1.83 3.04
CA ILE A 442 -22.20 -1.07 3.09
C ILE A 442 -23.23 -1.76 4.00
N TRP A 443 -23.43 -3.07 3.81
CA TRP A 443 -24.36 -3.82 4.66
C TRP A 443 -23.90 -3.88 6.12
N LYS A 444 -22.60 -3.99 6.38
CA LYS A 444 -22.03 -3.90 7.74
C LYS A 444 -22.28 -2.54 8.38
N ALA A 445 -22.24 -1.45 7.60
CA ALA A 445 -22.57 -0.11 8.10
C ALA A 445 -24.04 -0.03 8.53
N LEU A 446 -24.97 -0.53 7.69
CA LEU A 446 -26.39 -0.58 8.03
C LEU A 446 -26.67 -1.51 9.22
N LEU A 447 -26.03 -2.69 9.29
CA LEU A 447 -26.16 -3.61 10.42
C LEU A 447 -25.69 -2.97 11.74
N GLY A 448 -24.58 -2.22 11.68
CA GLY A 448 -24.08 -1.45 12.82
C GLY A 448 -25.09 -0.40 13.29
N ALA A 449 -25.74 0.29 12.37
CA ALA A 449 -26.80 1.25 12.66
C ALA A 449 -28.05 0.57 13.24
N CYS A 450 -28.47 -0.58 12.70
CA CYS A 450 -29.56 -1.38 13.23
C CYS A 450 -29.31 -1.81 14.67
N LYS A 451 -28.08 -2.28 14.97
CA LYS A 451 -27.66 -2.62 16.34
C LYS A 451 -27.78 -1.41 17.27
N MET A 452 -27.27 -0.26 16.84
CA MET A 452 -27.24 0.97 17.64
C MET A 452 -28.64 1.50 17.95
N HIS A 453 -29.55 1.47 16.97
CA HIS A 453 -30.95 1.92 17.12
C HIS A 453 -31.92 0.82 17.55
N LYS A 454 -31.40 -0.38 17.87
CA LYS A 454 -32.16 -1.56 18.31
C LYS A 454 -33.26 -1.98 17.32
N ASN A 455 -33.04 -1.80 16.02
CA ASN A 455 -33.94 -2.28 14.97
C ASN A 455 -33.56 -3.72 14.59
N ILE A 456 -34.21 -4.68 15.23
CA ILE A 456 -33.89 -6.11 15.11
C ILE A 456 -34.39 -6.68 13.80
N GLU A 457 -35.61 -6.33 13.38
CA GLU A 457 -36.21 -6.84 12.13
C GLU A 457 -35.32 -6.52 10.91
N MET A 458 -34.89 -5.26 10.78
CA MET A 458 -33.95 -4.89 9.72
C MET A 458 -32.58 -5.56 9.93
N GLY A 459 -32.10 -5.63 11.18
CA GLY A 459 -30.84 -6.28 11.53
C GLY A 459 -30.77 -7.77 11.15
N GLU A 460 -31.86 -8.52 11.32
CA GLU A 460 -31.98 -9.92 10.91
C GLU A 460 -31.84 -10.06 9.40
N ARG A 461 -32.65 -9.32 8.63
CA ARG A 461 -32.60 -9.34 7.15
C ARG A 461 -31.22 -8.98 6.62
N VAL A 462 -30.60 -7.92 7.15
CA VAL A 462 -29.26 -7.48 6.73
C VAL A 462 -28.21 -8.52 7.09
N SER A 463 -28.34 -9.18 8.23
CA SER A 463 -27.43 -10.26 8.63
C SER A 463 -27.52 -11.47 7.71
N GLU A 464 -28.73 -11.86 7.29
CA GLU A 464 -28.93 -12.95 6.32
C GLU A 464 -28.25 -12.62 4.98
N ILE A 465 -28.46 -11.40 4.45
CA ILE A 465 -27.78 -10.93 3.23
C ILE A 465 -26.25 -11.00 3.39
N LEU A 466 -25.71 -10.54 4.52
CA LEU A 466 -24.26 -10.61 4.78
C LEU A 466 -23.72 -12.04 4.88
N MET A 467 -24.50 -12.98 5.42
CA MET A 467 -24.11 -14.39 5.51
C MET A 467 -24.08 -15.06 4.14
N GLU A 468 -24.86 -14.57 3.17
CA GLU A 468 -24.79 -15.03 1.78
C GLU A 468 -23.62 -14.39 1.03
N LEU A 469 -23.41 -13.08 1.20
CA LEU A 469 -22.34 -12.33 0.53
C LEU A 469 -20.94 -12.69 1.03
N ALA A 470 -20.78 -12.85 2.34
CA ALA A 470 -19.50 -13.12 3.01
C ALA A 470 -19.66 -14.20 4.09
N PRO A 471 -19.84 -15.49 3.71
CA PRO A 471 -20.19 -16.55 4.65
C PRO A 471 -19.17 -16.76 5.78
N HIS A 472 -17.90 -16.46 5.53
CA HIS A 472 -16.80 -16.64 6.48
C HIS A 472 -16.49 -15.39 7.33
N ASP A 473 -17.20 -14.28 7.13
CA ASP A 473 -17.02 -13.07 7.93
C ASP A 473 -17.69 -13.23 9.30
N SER A 474 -16.89 -13.31 10.37
CA SER A 474 -17.41 -13.49 11.73
C SER A 474 -18.21 -12.30 12.25
N GLY A 475 -17.98 -11.09 11.69
CA GLY A 475 -18.59 -9.85 12.13
C GLY A 475 -20.12 -9.84 12.06
N SER A 476 -20.69 -10.35 10.97
CA SER A 476 -22.14 -10.43 10.75
C SER A 476 -22.83 -11.33 11.78
N TYR A 477 -22.31 -12.55 11.98
CA TYR A 477 -22.82 -13.50 12.99
C TYR A 477 -22.72 -12.95 14.40
N VAL A 478 -21.59 -12.33 14.74
CA VAL A 478 -21.38 -11.75 16.07
C VAL A 478 -22.34 -10.58 16.30
N ALA A 479 -22.55 -9.71 15.31
CA ALA A 479 -23.51 -8.62 15.40
C ALA A 479 -24.95 -9.12 15.60
N LEU A 480 -25.39 -10.12 14.82
CA LEU A 480 -26.71 -10.74 14.98
C LEU A 480 -26.87 -11.42 16.35
N SER A 481 -25.87 -12.20 16.76
CA SER A 481 -25.86 -12.84 18.09
C SER A 481 -25.94 -11.81 19.21
N ASN A 482 -25.29 -10.65 19.07
CA ASN A 482 -25.36 -9.59 20.08
C ASN A 482 -26.73 -8.92 20.10
N MET A 483 -27.38 -8.76 18.95
CA MET A 483 -28.75 -8.24 18.86
C MET A 483 -29.78 -9.20 19.50
N TYR A 484 -29.64 -10.51 19.31
CA TYR A 484 -30.49 -11.48 20.02
C TYR A 484 -30.24 -11.50 21.53
N ALA A 485 -28.96 -11.42 21.93
CA ALA A 485 -28.59 -11.40 23.33
C ALA A 485 -29.14 -10.17 24.07
N SER A 486 -29.20 -8.99 23.42
CA SER A 486 -29.78 -7.78 24.02
C SER A 486 -31.28 -7.88 24.29
N LEU A 487 -31.99 -8.77 23.59
CA LEU A 487 -33.40 -9.11 23.84
C LEU A 487 -33.59 -10.30 24.79
N GLY A 488 -32.50 -10.95 25.23
CA GLY A 488 -32.57 -12.17 26.04
C GLY A 488 -33.01 -13.41 25.26
N ASN A 489 -33.02 -13.39 23.92
CA ASN A 489 -33.35 -14.54 23.09
C ASN A 489 -32.14 -15.50 22.98
N TRP A 490 -31.88 -16.25 24.03
CA TRP A 490 -30.74 -17.16 24.11
C TRP A 490 -30.83 -18.37 23.16
N GLU A 491 -32.03 -18.73 22.75
CA GLU A 491 -32.26 -19.80 21.76
C GLU A 491 -31.71 -19.38 20.40
N ALA A 492 -32.06 -18.17 19.93
CA ALA A 492 -31.53 -17.64 18.68
C ALA A 492 -30.00 -17.41 18.75
N VAL A 493 -29.47 -16.94 19.89
CA VAL A 493 -28.02 -16.85 20.15
C VAL A 493 -27.34 -18.21 19.99
N ALA A 494 -27.91 -19.26 20.58
CA ALA A 494 -27.37 -20.62 20.45
C ALA A 494 -27.39 -21.09 19.00
N GLY A 495 -28.47 -20.81 18.26
CA GLY A 495 -28.59 -21.10 16.83
C GLY A 495 -27.48 -20.46 16.00
N VAL A 496 -27.25 -19.15 16.17
CA VAL A 496 -26.19 -18.41 15.45
C VAL A 496 -24.80 -18.97 15.80
N ARG A 497 -24.52 -19.25 17.08
CA ARG A 497 -23.24 -19.82 17.52
C ARG A 497 -23.00 -21.24 16.99
N MET A 498 -24.05 -22.06 16.91
CA MET A 498 -23.96 -23.39 16.30
C MET A 498 -23.64 -23.30 14.81
N LYS A 499 -24.24 -22.33 14.09
CA LYS A 499 -23.92 -22.05 12.69
C LYS A 499 -22.46 -21.63 12.51
N MET A 500 -21.95 -20.73 13.36
CA MET A 500 -20.52 -20.35 13.36
C MET A 500 -19.61 -21.56 13.59
N LYS A 501 -19.92 -22.41 14.57
CA LYS A 501 -19.15 -23.61 14.88
C LYS A 501 -19.15 -24.63 13.73
N GLY A 502 -20.29 -24.79 13.05
CA GLY A 502 -20.42 -25.67 11.89
C GLY A 502 -19.57 -25.23 10.67
N MET A 503 -19.24 -23.94 10.58
CA MET A 503 -18.43 -23.36 9.50
C MET A 503 -16.98 -23.02 9.91
N ASP A 504 -16.55 -23.42 11.11
CA ASP A 504 -15.26 -23.06 11.75
C ASP A 504 -14.98 -21.54 11.76
N ILE A 505 -16.03 -20.73 11.92
CA ILE A 505 -15.92 -19.28 12.00
C ILE A 505 -15.58 -18.88 13.44
N ARG A 506 -14.47 -18.17 13.61
CA ARG A 506 -14.00 -17.68 14.91
C ARG A 506 -14.14 -16.16 15.00
N LYS A 507 -14.50 -15.69 16.19
CA LYS A 507 -14.55 -14.25 16.51
C LYS A 507 -13.13 -13.71 16.66
N ASP A 508 -12.88 -12.55 16.07
CA ASP A 508 -11.63 -11.81 16.31
C ASP A 508 -11.52 -11.37 17.78
N PRO A 509 -10.42 -11.71 18.47
CA PRO A 509 -10.23 -11.26 19.85
C PRO A 509 -10.00 -9.75 19.88
N GLY A 510 -10.56 -9.09 20.90
CA GLY A 510 -10.36 -7.66 21.11
C GLY A 510 -8.98 -7.41 21.69
N CYS A 511 -8.11 -6.80 20.88
CA CYS A 511 -6.74 -6.47 21.26
C CYS A 511 -6.55 -4.96 21.34
N SER A 512 -5.85 -4.52 22.39
CA SER A 512 -5.42 -3.14 22.55
C SER A 512 -3.92 -3.09 22.83
N TRP A 513 -3.23 -2.09 22.31
CA TRP A 513 -1.80 -1.92 22.54
C TRP A 513 -1.41 -0.46 22.76
N VAL A 514 -0.24 -0.27 23.37
CA VAL A 514 0.35 1.03 23.71
C VAL A 514 1.84 1.03 23.40
N GLU A 515 2.34 2.14 22.87
CA GLU A 515 3.78 2.37 22.70
C GLU A 515 4.32 3.11 23.93
N ILE A 516 5.27 2.50 24.64
CA ILE A 516 5.98 3.12 25.77
C ILE A 516 7.48 2.93 25.55
N GLN A 517 8.22 4.05 25.55
CA GLN A 517 9.68 4.04 25.34
C GLN A 517 10.12 3.32 24.05
N GLY A 518 9.30 3.38 22.99
CA GLY A 518 9.58 2.75 21.70
C GLY A 518 9.29 1.24 21.64
N ILE A 519 8.73 0.66 22.72
CA ILE A 519 8.29 -0.74 22.76
C ILE A 519 6.77 -0.78 22.67
N ILE A 520 6.24 -1.65 21.81
CA ILE A 520 4.81 -1.90 21.67
C ILE A 520 4.42 -3.01 22.65
N HIS A 521 3.50 -2.69 23.56
CA HIS A 521 2.93 -3.64 24.51
C HIS A 521 1.52 -4.00 24.08
N GLU A 522 1.30 -5.25 23.69
CA GLU A 522 0.03 -5.81 23.26
C GLU A 522 -0.72 -6.45 24.44
N PHE A 523 -2.03 -6.23 24.52
CA PHE A 523 -2.88 -6.77 25.57
C PHE A 523 -4.11 -7.45 24.97
N LEU A 524 -4.23 -8.75 25.28
CA LEU A 524 -5.43 -9.54 25.05
C LEU A 524 -6.13 -9.83 26.37
N VAL A 525 -7.45 -10.02 26.30
CA VAL A 525 -8.25 -10.45 27.46
C VAL A 525 -7.82 -11.89 27.81
N GLU A 526 -7.60 -12.17 29.10
CA GLU A 526 -7.08 -13.45 29.63
C GLU A 526 -5.59 -13.75 29.37
N ASP A 527 -4.84 -12.77 28.85
CA ASP A 527 -3.39 -12.90 28.70
C ASP A 527 -2.64 -12.36 29.94
N ASP A 528 -2.11 -13.28 30.74
CA ASP A 528 -1.29 -12.99 31.91
C ASP A 528 0.23 -13.08 31.62
N SER A 529 0.64 -13.20 30.35
CA SER A 529 2.05 -13.39 29.96
C SER A 529 2.93 -12.15 30.17
N HIS A 530 2.32 -10.97 30.38
CA HIS A 530 3.07 -9.72 30.48
C HIS A 530 3.98 -9.70 31.72
N PRO A 531 5.27 -9.28 31.62
CA PRO A 531 6.21 -9.29 32.74
C PRO A 531 5.75 -8.52 33.99
N ARG A 532 4.90 -7.52 33.80
CA ARG A 532 4.33 -6.66 34.85
C ARG A 532 2.86 -6.96 35.18
N ALA A 533 2.36 -8.15 34.86
CA ALA A 533 0.95 -8.53 35.03
C ALA A 533 0.40 -8.22 36.44
N LYS A 534 1.17 -8.51 37.50
CA LYS A 534 0.75 -8.24 38.89
C LYS A 534 0.52 -6.75 39.18
N GLU A 535 1.37 -5.88 38.65
CA GLU A 535 1.23 -4.43 38.83
C GLU A 535 0.02 -3.90 38.05
N ILE A 536 -0.20 -4.43 36.85
CA ILE A 536 -1.36 -4.09 36.00
C ILE A 536 -2.65 -4.50 36.72
N GLN A 537 -2.71 -5.71 37.28
CA GLN A 537 -3.87 -6.20 38.02
C GLN A 537 -4.18 -5.32 39.25
N ALA A 538 -3.17 -4.97 40.04
CA ALA A 538 -3.34 -4.05 41.17
C ALA A 538 -3.88 -2.67 40.73
N MET A 539 -3.38 -2.14 39.60
CA MET A 539 -3.89 -0.89 39.05
C MET A 539 -5.33 -1.00 38.53
N LEU A 540 -5.71 -2.11 37.92
CA LEU A 540 -7.09 -2.36 37.49
C LEU A 540 -8.06 -2.42 38.68
N GLU A 541 -7.63 -3.00 39.81
CA GLU A 541 -8.41 -3.01 41.05
C GLU A 541 -8.59 -1.60 41.63
N GLU A 542 -7.52 -0.80 41.66
CA GLU A 542 -7.57 0.61 42.07
C GLU A 542 -8.51 1.42 41.18
N MET A 543 -8.37 1.29 39.85
CA MET A 543 -9.23 1.95 38.87
C MET A 543 -10.70 1.56 39.08
N SER A 544 -10.96 0.26 39.24
CA SER A 544 -12.31 -0.28 39.49
C SER A 544 -12.93 0.27 40.78
N MET A 545 -12.13 0.41 41.85
CA MET A 545 -12.59 1.00 43.11
C MET A 545 -12.90 2.49 42.95
N LYS A 546 -12.00 3.27 42.35
CA LYS A 546 -12.20 4.72 42.14
C LYS A 546 -13.36 5.02 41.21
N LEU A 547 -13.54 4.22 40.16
CA LEU A 547 -14.70 4.32 39.27
C LEU A 547 -16.00 4.13 40.05
N ARG A 548 -16.12 3.07 40.86
CA ARG A 548 -17.31 2.82 41.68
C ARG A 548 -17.62 3.96 42.65
N LEU A 549 -16.59 4.55 43.28
CA LEU A 549 -16.75 5.71 44.15
C LEU A 549 -17.28 6.96 43.43
N ASN A 550 -17.01 7.07 42.12
CA ASN A 550 -17.51 8.16 41.27
C ASN A 550 -18.80 7.81 40.52
N GLY A 551 -19.54 6.80 41.00
CA GLY A 551 -20.86 6.46 40.47
C GLY A 551 -20.86 5.63 39.19
N TYR A 552 -19.70 5.16 38.72
CA TYR A 552 -19.63 4.23 37.59
C TYR A 552 -20.29 2.90 37.94
N ARG A 553 -21.17 2.43 37.04
CA ARG A 553 -21.74 1.08 37.07
C ARG A 553 -21.40 0.39 35.75
N PRO A 554 -20.77 -0.80 35.79
CA PRO A 554 -20.48 -1.55 34.57
C PRO A 554 -21.77 -1.81 33.77
N ASN A 555 -21.75 -1.52 32.47
CA ASN A 555 -22.88 -1.82 31.60
C ASN A 555 -22.83 -3.30 31.18
N THR A 556 -23.42 -4.17 32.00
CA THR A 556 -23.41 -5.63 31.80
C THR A 556 -24.13 -6.09 30.52
N LEU A 557 -24.93 -5.22 29.89
CA LEU A 557 -25.53 -5.46 28.58
C LEU A 557 -24.49 -5.60 27.47
N GLU A 558 -23.28 -5.07 27.66
CA GLU A 558 -22.17 -5.19 26.71
C GLU A 558 -21.48 -6.56 26.78
N VAL A 559 -21.82 -7.40 27.76
CA VAL A 559 -21.33 -8.78 27.88
C VAL A 559 -22.41 -9.75 27.43
N PHE A 560 -22.33 -10.16 26.16
CA PHE A 560 -23.26 -11.09 25.51
C PHE A 560 -23.00 -12.56 25.89
N LEU A 561 -22.77 -12.83 27.19
CA LEU A 561 -22.62 -14.16 27.76
C LEU A 561 -23.77 -14.42 28.74
N ASN A 562 -24.28 -15.66 28.73
CA ASN A 562 -25.25 -16.11 29.72
C ASN A 562 -24.49 -16.45 31.02
N ALA A 563 -24.20 -15.42 31.81
CA ALA A 563 -23.52 -15.47 33.09
C ALA A 563 -24.25 -14.57 34.08
N ASP A 564 -23.95 -14.74 35.37
CA ASP A 564 -24.46 -13.81 36.38
C ASP A 564 -23.87 -12.39 36.20
N GLU A 565 -24.52 -11.41 36.82
CA GLU A 565 -24.14 -10.00 36.68
C GLU A 565 -22.74 -9.70 37.26
N GLU A 566 -22.28 -10.49 38.23
CA GLU A 566 -20.96 -10.36 38.84
C GLU A 566 -19.85 -10.82 37.88
N HIS A 567 -20.03 -11.95 37.21
CA HIS A 567 -19.11 -12.44 36.18
C HIS A 567 -19.06 -11.50 34.98
N LYS A 568 -20.20 -10.94 34.54
CA LYS A 568 -20.23 -9.94 33.47
C LYS A 568 -19.48 -8.66 33.87
N ALA A 569 -19.73 -8.14 35.08
CA ALA A 569 -19.02 -6.97 35.59
C ALA A 569 -17.50 -7.22 35.68
N ARG A 570 -17.08 -8.43 36.07
CA ARG A 570 -15.67 -8.82 36.10
C ARG A 570 -15.09 -8.88 34.69
N ALA A 571 -15.78 -9.46 33.71
CA ALA A 571 -15.29 -9.49 32.32
C ALA A 571 -15.04 -8.07 31.75
N LEU A 572 -15.96 -7.13 32.03
CA LEU A 572 -15.81 -5.72 31.62
C LEU A 572 -14.61 -5.02 32.27
N GLN A 573 -14.22 -5.42 33.49
CA GLN A 573 -13.06 -4.87 34.17
C GLN A 573 -11.75 -5.21 33.42
N TYR A 574 -11.68 -6.38 32.79
CA TYR A 574 -10.50 -6.89 32.11
C TYR A 574 -10.56 -6.73 30.58
N HIS A 575 -11.37 -5.81 30.07
CA HIS A 575 -11.29 -5.43 28.66
C HIS A 575 -9.88 -4.87 28.33
N SER A 576 -9.36 -5.23 27.15
CA SER A 576 -7.99 -4.90 26.75
C SER A 576 -7.70 -3.41 26.77
N GLU A 577 -8.69 -2.54 26.51
CA GLU A 577 -8.54 -1.09 26.64
C GLU A 577 -8.20 -0.66 28.07
N LYS A 578 -8.89 -1.23 29.07
CA LYS A 578 -8.67 -0.91 30.48
C LYS A 578 -7.32 -1.44 30.95
N ILE A 579 -6.92 -2.63 30.48
CA ILE A 579 -5.59 -3.21 30.72
C ILE A 579 -4.50 -2.28 30.17
N ALA A 580 -4.65 -1.83 28.91
CA ALA A 580 -3.72 -0.90 28.27
C ALA A 580 -3.64 0.46 29.00
N VAL A 581 -4.78 0.99 29.48
CA VAL A 581 -4.79 2.20 30.32
C VAL A 581 -4.09 1.97 31.64
N ALA A 582 -4.38 0.88 32.33
CA ALA A 582 -3.76 0.55 33.62
C ALA A 582 -2.24 0.46 33.47
N PHE A 583 -1.77 -0.25 32.44
CA PHE A 583 -0.35 -0.32 32.12
C PHE A 583 0.25 1.06 31.77
N GLY A 584 -0.49 1.87 31.01
CA GLY A 584 -0.09 3.25 30.70
C GLY A 584 0.06 4.13 31.96
N LEU A 585 -0.87 4.03 32.91
CA LEU A 585 -0.85 4.79 34.16
C LEU A 585 0.34 4.42 35.06
N ILE A 586 0.68 3.13 35.19
CA ILE A 586 1.84 2.69 36.00
C ILE A 586 3.19 2.94 35.33
N SER A 587 3.20 3.18 34.02
CA SER A 587 4.44 3.25 33.24
C SER A 587 4.81 4.66 32.81
N THR A 588 3.92 5.64 32.95
CA THR A 588 4.14 7.01 32.45
C THR A 588 3.75 8.07 33.46
N ALA A 589 4.46 9.21 33.44
CA ALA A 589 4.22 10.30 34.38
C ALA A 589 2.97 11.15 34.00
N PRO A 590 2.22 11.72 34.96
CA PRO A 590 0.90 12.37 34.78
C PRO A 590 0.79 13.51 33.75
N GLN A 591 1.90 14.02 33.23
CA GLN A 591 1.94 15.01 32.13
C GLN A 591 1.84 14.42 30.70
N TYR A 592 2.24 13.16 30.47
CA TYR A 592 2.25 12.52 29.14
C TYR A 592 0.93 11.84 28.71
N PRO A 593 0.17 12.31 27.71
CA PRO A 593 -1.10 11.67 27.34
C PRO A 593 -0.96 10.16 27.04
N LEU A 594 -1.91 9.34 27.49
CA LEU A 594 -1.95 7.92 27.16
C LEU A 594 -2.47 7.75 25.73
N LYS A 595 -1.80 6.91 24.92
CA LYS A 595 -2.18 6.66 23.53
C LYS A 595 -2.37 5.17 23.32
N ILE A 596 -3.61 4.78 23.06
CA ILE A 596 -3.99 3.37 22.95
C ILE A 596 -4.57 3.16 21.57
N VAL A 597 -4.20 2.05 20.96
CA VAL A 597 -4.78 1.61 19.69
C VAL A 597 -5.54 0.31 19.93
N LYS A 598 -6.73 0.21 19.34
CA LYS A 598 -7.60 -0.97 19.41
C LYS A 598 -7.91 -1.48 18.01
N ASN A 599 -7.87 -2.79 17.83
CA ASN A 599 -8.21 -3.44 16.55
C ASN A 599 -9.70 -3.41 16.20
N LEU A 600 -10.56 -3.40 17.23
CA LEU A 600 -12.02 -3.34 17.12
C LEU A 600 -12.57 -1.96 17.52
N ARG A 601 -13.86 -1.71 17.27
CA ARG A 601 -14.56 -0.54 17.83
C ARG A 601 -14.60 -0.65 19.36
N ILE A 602 -14.41 0.47 20.06
CA ILE A 602 -14.52 0.51 21.53
C ILE A 602 -15.97 0.16 21.94
N CYS A 603 -16.17 -0.56 23.05
CA CYS A 603 -17.53 -0.82 23.55
C CYS A 603 -18.06 0.35 24.37
N GLU A 604 -19.38 0.41 24.58
CA GLU A 604 -20.02 1.53 25.28
C GLU A 604 -19.53 1.66 26.72
N ASP A 605 -19.36 0.53 27.40
CA ASP A 605 -18.83 0.46 28.76
C ASP A 605 -17.40 1.01 28.86
N CYS A 606 -16.50 0.57 27.96
CA CYS A 606 -15.13 1.07 27.91
C CYS A 606 -15.13 2.58 27.65
N HIS A 607 -15.89 3.06 26.66
CA HIS A 607 -16.00 4.48 26.35
C HIS A 607 -16.47 5.30 27.57
N ALA A 608 -17.53 4.86 28.26
CA ALA A 608 -18.03 5.50 29.47
C ALA A 608 -17.01 5.50 30.62
N SER A 609 -16.33 4.36 30.83
CA SER A 609 -15.30 4.25 31.88
C SER A 609 -14.10 5.14 31.62
N LEU A 610 -13.65 5.26 30.36
CA LEU A 610 -12.50 6.08 29.99
C LEU A 610 -12.72 7.57 30.18
N LYS A 611 -13.95 8.07 29.95
CA LYS A 611 -14.36 9.42 30.34
C LYS A 611 -14.08 9.65 31.82
N LEU A 612 -14.60 8.79 32.69
CA LEU A 612 -14.40 8.90 34.13
C LEU A 612 -12.94 8.71 34.56
N ILE A 613 -12.21 7.79 33.95
CA ILE A 613 -10.77 7.61 34.23
C ILE A 613 -10.00 8.90 33.89
N SER A 614 -10.30 9.54 32.75
CA SER A 614 -9.64 10.79 32.36
C SER A 614 -9.86 11.91 33.39
N LEU A 615 -11.05 11.95 34.00
CA LEU A 615 -11.40 12.90 35.06
C LEU A 615 -10.70 12.56 36.39
N ILE A 616 -10.81 11.30 36.83
CA ILE A 616 -10.29 10.82 38.14
C ILE A 616 -8.76 10.95 38.20
N TYR A 617 -8.08 10.52 37.15
CA TYR A 617 -6.62 10.53 37.09
C TYR A 617 -6.06 11.82 36.50
N LYS A 618 -6.92 12.79 36.13
CA LYS A 618 -6.55 14.06 35.46
C LYS A 618 -5.60 13.82 34.30
N ARG A 619 -5.99 12.88 33.45
CA ARG A 619 -5.13 12.28 32.44
C ARG A 619 -5.83 12.31 31.09
N ARG A 620 -5.23 12.99 30.11
CA ARG A 620 -5.68 12.89 28.72
C ARG A 620 -5.42 11.48 28.19
N ILE A 621 -6.45 10.84 27.66
CA ILE A 621 -6.38 9.49 27.07
C ILE A 621 -6.85 9.61 25.62
N ILE A 622 -6.05 9.13 24.68
CA ILE A 622 -6.33 9.12 23.26
C ILE A 622 -6.46 7.66 22.86
N VAL A 623 -7.66 7.24 22.45
CA VAL A 623 -7.91 5.89 21.96
C VAL A 623 -8.22 5.94 20.48
N ARG A 624 -7.44 5.23 19.66
CA ARG A 624 -7.76 4.99 18.25
C ARG A 624 -8.45 3.65 18.14
N ASP A 625 -9.71 3.65 17.72
CA ASP A 625 -10.39 2.42 17.33
C ASP A 625 -10.28 2.18 15.81
N ARG A 626 -11.01 1.21 15.27
CA ARG A 626 -10.97 0.87 13.84
C ARG A 626 -11.45 2.01 12.91
N LYS A 627 -12.22 2.97 13.43
CA LYS A 627 -12.90 4.02 12.64
C LYS A 627 -12.34 5.42 12.93
N ARG A 628 -12.08 5.75 14.19
CA ARG A 628 -11.81 7.12 14.64
C ARG A 628 -10.95 7.18 15.91
N PHE A 629 -10.55 8.40 16.24
CA PHE A 629 -10.02 8.73 17.55
C PHE A 629 -11.12 9.15 18.52
N HIS A 630 -10.93 8.77 19.77
CA HIS A 630 -11.63 9.22 20.95
C HIS A 630 -10.63 9.94 21.83
N HIS A 631 -10.76 11.27 21.95
CA HIS A 631 -9.93 12.06 22.84
C HIS A 631 -10.70 12.28 24.13
N PHE A 632 -10.34 11.53 25.17
CA PHE A 632 -10.90 11.65 26.51
C PHE A 632 -10.11 12.68 27.29
N ASP A 633 -10.81 13.73 27.74
CA ASP A 633 -10.22 14.78 28.54
C ASP A 633 -11.25 15.34 29.52
N HIS A 634 -10.85 15.44 30.80
CA HIS A 634 -11.66 16.00 31.88
C HIS A 634 -13.10 15.44 31.97
N GLY A 635 -13.32 14.15 31.70
CA GLY A 635 -14.65 13.54 31.77
C GLY A 635 -15.48 13.62 30.49
N SER A 636 -14.95 14.25 29.43
CA SER A 636 -15.58 14.38 28.13
C SER A 636 -14.85 13.58 27.06
N CYS A 637 -15.51 13.29 25.95
CA CYS A 637 -14.90 12.70 24.75
C CYS A 637 -15.14 13.60 23.54
N SER A 638 -14.17 13.70 22.65
CA SER A 638 -14.29 14.43 21.38
C SER A 638 -15.39 13.93 20.44
N CYS A 639 -16.05 12.81 20.76
CA CYS A 639 -17.19 12.32 20.00
C CYS A 639 -18.52 12.94 20.38
N MET A 640 -18.61 13.69 21.49
CA MET A 640 -19.88 14.28 21.95
C MET A 640 -21.02 13.25 22.04
N GLU A 641 -20.71 12.02 22.48
CA GLU A 641 -21.61 10.85 22.51
C GLU A 641 -22.15 10.38 21.14
N TYR A 642 -21.65 10.94 20.04
CA TYR A 642 -22.01 10.58 18.68
C TYR A 642 -20.86 9.78 18.02
N TRP A 643 -20.83 8.46 18.21
CA TRP A 643 -19.73 7.61 17.71
C TRP A 643 -20.15 6.23 17.28
#